data_AF-A0AAN6U120-F1
#
_entry.id   AF-A0AAN6U120-F1
#
_cell.length_a   1.000
_cell.length_b   1.000
_cell.length_c   1.000
_cell.angle_alpha   90.00
_cell.angle_beta   90.00
_cell.angle_gamma   90.00
#
_symmetry.space_group_name_H-M   'P 1'
#
loop_
_entity.id
_entity.type
_entity.pdbx_description
1 polymer ?
#
loop_
_entity_poly.entity_id
_entity_poly.type
_entity_poly.pdbx_seq_one_letter_code
_entity_poly.pdbx_strand_id
1 'polypeptide(L)'
;MAQKDRLGWTLGLKSGSIKVHLYALWTTTPGPSQTHWSLDFEAVLAEDLSASKSSLIHIEDGDLNDAQRALIQTALFNALDGNSTKSRTTILRLLFPSVSGTPIRSDFLHYRLNGCELIHSVHSFLQPLQPITSVPVITPQTSSPTTPTPQTFLSLLSSSMGGIIAQSSSPSDAQTLSNNLTSQLTYRLSIPWITPPTSPPRRARIFWIQGRANIQASRQFYAAAHALGISLVVCDEPGHWMESDDLAVNPWVHYREAFVPLCIDADAGLAQRIVDAVRAYPARVDGVMCISDVRLEAVARACEVLGLATERAGAYKVAGDKGLTRRLVDGNGEGQGEESFVLEDAAGLEAVLRERGGRLGYPLIVKPCTGWNSDCVVKVRDEDELRAAVSRASGRHANSAARNTRVVVEPYIDGPEVDANFVVLDGEVLFCDITDDFPCPGDLVRAEGKTFAANFMETLMDVPTALPEDEQRIMKESLCKSIARCGFISGVFHCEARVRCSRALYKPRDDNGILDLHEEMKKGQPSCYLHEINARPPGYVNCVAALLAYGVDYYAIRLLLALGEEGKERIRALAQPFSGGKPQYTLGIAVLPPSKEGIMGSRDAVKEFLDANPDLAKHVVFYQTVKQRGERVQGPDSSELWCVGYVIVASRTGRKECLELAQMARKRFDYKLMDEA
;
A
#
# COMPACT_ATOMS: atom_id res chain seq x y z
N MET A 1 12.31 4.69 -39.75
CA MET A 1 12.62 5.47 -38.53
C MET A 1 14.13 5.46 -38.40
N ALA A 2 14.79 6.62 -38.44
CA ALA A 2 16.25 6.70 -38.56
C ALA A 2 16.95 5.97 -37.39
N GLN A 3 17.95 5.16 -37.71
CA GLN A 3 18.86 4.54 -36.75
C GLN A 3 19.48 5.69 -35.92
N LYS A 4 19.18 5.76 -34.62
CA LYS A 4 19.80 6.78 -33.75
C LYS A 4 21.28 6.43 -33.65
N ASP A 5 22.15 7.30 -34.19
CA ASP A 5 23.59 7.07 -34.18
C ASP A 5 24.13 6.93 -32.75
N ARG A 6 25.01 5.94 -32.54
CA ARG A 6 25.74 5.76 -31.29
C ARG A 6 26.61 6.99 -31.01
N LEU A 7 26.73 7.38 -29.74
CA LEU A 7 27.56 8.53 -29.31
C LEU A 7 29.07 8.33 -29.51
N GLY A 8 29.52 7.13 -29.90
CA GLY A 8 30.86 6.88 -30.46
C GLY A 8 31.97 6.59 -29.45
N TRP A 9 31.65 6.42 -28.16
CA TRP A 9 32.61 6.11 -27.09
C TRP A 9 32.18 4.91 -26.24
N THR A 10 33.14 4.28 -25.57
CA THR A 10 32.96 3.03 -24.81
C THR A 10 33.62 3.13 -23.44
N LEU A 11 32.99 2.59 -22.40
CA LEU A 11 33.60 2.48 -21.06
C LEU A 11 34.02 1.04 -20.80
N GLY A 12 35.22 0.86 -20.27
CA GLY A 12 35.73 -0.41 -19.79
C GLY A 12 35.62 -0.49 -18.28
N LEU A 13 34.79 -1.40 -17.79
CA LEU A 13 34.62 -1.66 -16.37
C LEU A 13 35.23 -3.02 -16.02
N LYS A 14 35.84 -3.10 -14.82
CA LYS A 14 36.40 -4.35 -14.29
C LYS A 14 35.96 -4.49 -12.83
N SER A 15 35.45 -5.67 -12.48
CA SER A 15 35.16 -6.06 -11.10
C SER A 15 35.64 -7.50 -10.93
N GLY A 16 36.64 -7.70 -10.06
CA GLY A 16 37.34 -8.99 -9.96
C GLY A 16 37.97 -9.44 -11.29
N SER A 17 37.55 -10.60 -11.78
CA SER A 17 37.98 -11.17 -13.08
C SER A 17 37.09 -10.78 -14.26
N ILE A 18 35.88 -10.26 -14.00
CA ILE A 18 34.90 -9.95 -15.04
C ILE A 18 35.20 -8.57 -15.63
N LYS A 19 35.12 -8.47 -16.95
CA LYS A 19 35.31 -7.23 -17.72
C LYS A 19 34.03 -6.93 -18.51
N VAL A 20 33.61 -5.67 -18.57
CA VAL A 20 32.40 -5.23 -19.27
C VAL A 20 32.72 -4.02 -20.14
N HIS A 21 32.25 -4.05 -21.39
CA HIS A 21 32.18 -2.88 -22.26
C HIS A 21 30.78 -2.25 -22.15
N LEU A 22 30.72 -0.96 -21.86
CA LEU A 22 29.50 -0.15 -21.97
C LEU A 22 29.60 0.73 -23.22
N TYR A 23 28.85 0.38 -24.26
CA TYR A 23 28.78 1.15 -25.49
C TYR A 23 27.76 2.28 -25.32
N ALA A 24 28.20 3.53 -25.37
CA ALA A 24 27.28 4.66 -25.30
C ALA A 24 26.37 4.66 -26.53
N LEU A 25 25.07 4.59 -26.28
CA LEU A 25 24.05 4.51 -27.32
C LEU A 25 23.58 5.91 -27.68
N TRP A 26 22.38 6.29 -27.25
CA TRP A 26 21.76 7.59 -27.53
C TRP A 26 21.23 8.22 -26.25
N THR A 27 20.90 9.49 -26.34
CA THR A 27 20.07 10.17 -25.36
C THR A 27 18.59 10.01 -25.71
N THR A 28 17.78 9.87 -24.67
CA THR A 28 16.32 9.81 -24.78
C THR A 28 15.73 10.95 -23.98
N THR A 29 15.09 11.87 -24.68
CA THR A 29 14.21 12.87 -24.10
C THR A 29 12.79 12.33 -24.16
N PRO A 30 12.12 12.08 -23.02
CA PRO A 30 10.71 11.76 -23.02
C PRO A 30 9.90 12.98 -23.49
N GLY A 31 8.59 12.79 -23.71
CA GLY A 31 7.70 13.86 -24.18
C GLY A 31 7.70 15.12 -23.28
N PRO A 32 7.14 16.25 -23.76
CA PRO A 32 7.28 17.57 -23.13
C PRO A 32 6.78 17.67 -21.68
N SER A 33 5.99 16.72 -21.19
CA SER A 33 5.52 16.66 -19.79
C SER A 33 6.52 16.05 -18.80
N GLN A 34 7.64 15.48 -19.27
CA GLN A 34 8.59 14.75 -18.44
C GLN A 34 9.78 15.63 -18.04
N THR A 35 10.11 15.58 -16.75
CA THR A 35 11.13 16.42 -16.12
C THR A 35 12.51 15.74 -16.03
N HIS A 36 12.76 14.78 -16.92
CA HIS A 36 14.03 14.07 -17.02
C HIS A 36 14.42 13.77 -18.46
N TRP A 37 15.68 13.43 -18.68
CA TRP A 37 16.17 12.75 -19.87
C TRP A 37 17.07 11.58 -19.45
N SER A 38 17.39 10.67 -20.37
CA SER A 38 18.23 9.52 -20.08
C SER A 38 19.35 9.31 -21.06
N LEU A 39 20.44 8.70 -20.59
CA LEU A 39 21.57 8.21 -21.39
C LEU A 39 21.62 6.69 -21.29
N ASP A 40 21.62 6.01 -22.43
CA ASP A 40 21.64 4.56 -22.50
C ASP A 40 23.02 4.02 -22.88
N PHE A 41 23.37 2.88 -22.27
CA PHE A 41 24.55 2.10 -22.57
C PHE A 41 24.14 0.66 -22.86
N GLU A 42 24.65 0.09 -23.95
CA GLU A 42 24.60 -1.36 -24.16
C GLU A 42 25.74 -2.00 -23.40
N ALA A 43 25.42 -2.93 -22.50
CA ALA A 43 26.40 -3.61 -21.66
C ALA A 43 26.71 -5.00 -22.22
N VAL A 44 28.00 -5.27 -22.46
CA VAL A 44 28.47 -6.54 -23.05
C VAL A 44 29.67 -7.07 -22.28
N LEU A 45 29.68 -8.37 -21.98
CA LEU A 45 30.85 -9.04 -21.41
C LEU A 45 32.05 -8.95 -22.37
N ALA A 46 33.22 -8.69 -21.81
CA ALA A 46 34.46 -8.52 -22.57
C ALA A 46 35.47 -9.59 -22.18
N GLU A 47 36.13 -10.20 -23.17
CA GLU A 47 37.31 -11.06 -22.92
C GLU A 47 38.52 -10.20 -22.55
N ASP A 48 38.65 -9.04 -23.19
CA ASP A 48 39.67 -8.06 -22.88
C ASP A 48 39.19 -6.60 -22.98
N LEU A 49 39.86 -5.73 -22.22
CA LEU A 49 39.67 -4.29 -22.23
C LEU A 49 40.75 -3.60 -23.09
N SER A 50 41.29 -4.28 -24.12
CA SER A 50 42.18 -3.64 -25.08
C SER A 50 41.43 -2.60 -25.91
N ALA A 51 42.14 -1.55 -26.31
CA ALA A 51 41.57 -0.41 -27.03
C ALA A 51 40.83 -0.89 -28.30
N SER A 52 39.50 -0.84 -28.27
CA SER A 52 38.71 -0.95 -29.49
C SER A 52 38.91 0.30 -30.35
N LYS A 53 38.35 0.36 -31.57
CA LYS A 53 38.41 1.58 -32.41
C LYS A 53 37.79 2.83 -31.74
N SER A 54 37.08 2.68 -30.62
CA SER A 54 36.57 3.78 -29.79
C SER A 54 37.48 4.03 -28.57
N SER A 55 37.53 5.27 -28.09
CA SER A 55 38.30 5.63 -26.90
C SER A 55 37.75 4.95 -25.64
N LEU A 56 38.49 3.99 -25.10
CA LEU A 56 38.12 3.24 -23.90
C LEU A 56 38.46 4.03 -22.62
N ILE A 57 37.54 4.04 -21.66
CA ILE A 57 37.69 4.74 -20.37
C ILE A 57 37.63 3.72 -19.23
N HIS A 58 38.61 3.75 -18.32
CA HIS A 58 38.63 2.92 -17.11
C HIS A 58 38.11 3.70 -15.90
N ILE A 59 37.26 3.07 -15.08
CA ILE A 59 36.76 3.62 -13.81
C ILE A 59 37.28 2.76 -12.66
N GLU A 60 37.91 3.38 -11.68
CA GLU A 60 38.43 2.72 -10.48
C GLU A 60 37.41 2.74 -9.33
N ASP A 61 37.49 1.73 -8.46
CA ASP A 61 36.57 1.52 -7.35
C ASP A 61 36.55 2.68 -6.35
N GLY A 62 37.64 3.41 -6.16
CA GLY A 62 37.75 4.46 -5.14
C GLY A 62 36.86 5.68 -5.39
N ASP A 63 36.42 5.90 -6.63
CA ASP A 63 35.78 7.14 -7.06
C ASP A 63 34.24 7.11 -6.98
N LEU A 64 33.64 5.95 -6.65
CA LEU A 64 32.19 5.74 -6.63
C LEU A 64 31.63 5.76 -5.20
N ASN A 65 30.49 6.44 -5.03
CA ASN A 65 29.69 6.31 -3.81
C ASN A 65 28.99 4.94 -3.74
N ASP A 66 28.44 4.58 -2.57
CA ASP A 66 27.86 3.25 -2.34
C ASP A 66 26.73 2.88 -3.32
N ALA A 67 25.85 3.84 -3.65
CA ALA A 67 24.75 3.59 -4.57
C ALA A 67 25.22 3.39 -6.01
N GLN A 68 26.20 4.19 -6.46
CA GLN A 68 26.83 4.06 -7.77
C GLN A 68 27.62 2.74 -7.87
N ARG A 69 28.35 2.38 -6.81
CA ARG A 69 29.07 1.11 -6.69
C ARG A 69 28.10 -0.07 -6.79
N ALA A 70 27.01 -0.04 -6.02
CA ALA A 70 25.98 -1.07 -6.05
C ALA A 70 25.36 -1.25 -7.45
N LEU A 71 25.12 -0.16 -8.18
CA LEU A 71 24.62 -0.23 -9.55
C LEU A 71 25.65 -0.81 -10.52
N ILE A 72 26.84 -0.22 -10.57
CA ILE A 72 27.81 -0.43 -11.66
C ILE A 72 28.67 -1.67 -11.42
N GLN A 73 29.01 -1.98 -10.17
CA GLN A 73 29.97 -3.05 -9.84
C GLN A 73 29.30 -4.32 -9.32
N THR A 74 28.08 -4.21 -8.81
CA THR A 74 27.33 -5.37 -8.29
C THR A 74 26.17 -5.71 -9.22
N ALA A 75 25.18 -4.82 -9.35
CA ALA A 75 23.95 -5.14 -10.05
C ALA A 75 24.16 -5.39 -11.55
N LEU A 76 24.99 -4.58 -12.21
CA LEU A 76 25.29 -4.73 -13.63
C LEU A 76 26.02 -6.04 -13.92
N PHE A 77 27.02 -6.37 -13.11
CA PHE A 77 27.79 -7.60 -13.27
C PHE A 77 26.93 -8.84 -13.02
N ASN A 78 26.10 -8.83 -11.96
CA ASN A 78 25.15 -9.91 -11.69
C ASN A 78 24.16 -10.12 -12.84
N ALA A 79 23.66 -9.02 -13.42
CA ALA A 79 22.75 -9.08 -14.57
C ALA A 79 23.42 -9.74 -15.79
N LEU A 80 24.69 -9.42 -16.06
CA LEU A 80 25.44 -9.96 -17.20
C LEU A 80 25.89 -11.41 -16.98
N ASP A 81 26.32 -11.77 -15.78
CA ASP A 81 26.76 -13.14 -15.44
C ASP A 81 25.60 -14.14 -15.58
N GLY A 82 24.43 -13.78 -15.05
CA GLY A 82 23.19 -14.57 -15.23
C GLY A 82 22.72 -14.67 -16.68
N ASN A 83 23.29 -13.88 -17.58
CA ASN A 83 22.94 -13.82 -19.00
C ASN A 83 23.92 -14.58 -19.92
N SER A 84 25.06 -15.04 -19.40
CA SER A 84 26.08 -15.81 -20.15
C SER A 84 25.52 -17.06 -20.87
N THR A 85 24.33 -17.53 -20.46
CA THR A 85 23.64 -18.69 -21.02
C THR A 85 22.44 -18.37 -21.94
N LYS A 86 21.99 -17.10 -22.06
CA LYS A 86 20.65 -16.77 -22.64
C LYS A 86 20.60 -15.74 -23.78
N SER A 87 21.74 -15.21 -24.28
CA SER A 87 21.80 -14.26 -25.41
C SER A 87 20.79 -13.09 -25.30
N ARG A 88 20.64 -12.51 -24.11
CA ARG A 88 19.74 -11.36 -23.89
C ARG A 88 20.52 -10.05 -24.05
N THR A 89 19.84 -9.00 -24.47
CA THR A 89 20.42 -7.64 -24.45
C THR A 89 20.24 -7.01 -23.07
N THR A 90 21.30 -6.38 -22.57
CA THR A 90 21.33 -5.66 -21.30
C THR A 90 21.65 -4.19 -21.54
N ILE A 91 20.82 -3.30 -20.98
CA ILE A 91 21.02 -1.86 -21.05
C ILE A 91 21.20 -1.30 -19.65
N LEU A 92 22.22 -0.47 -19.48
CA LEU A 92 22.33 0.46 -18.36
C LEU A 92 21.78 1.82 -18.80
N ARG A 93 20.76 2.32 -18.11
CA ARG A 93 20.18 3.65 -18.34
C ARG A 93 20.46 4.54 -17.14
N LEU A 94 21.08 5.70 -17.37
CA LEU A 94 21.24 6.76 -16.37
C LEU A 94 20.18 7.83 -16.59
N LEU A 95 19.53 8.30 -15.52
CA LEU A 95 18.50 9.34 -15.56
C LEU A 95 19.05 10.66 -15.06
N PHE A 96 18.72 11.74 -15.76
CA PHE A 96 19.17 13.10 -15.46
C PHE A 96 17.98 14.04 -15.37
N PRO A 97 18.01 15.02 -14.45
CA PRO A 97 16.94 15.99 -14.33
C PRO A 97 17.00 17.00 -15.49
N SER A 98 15.86 17.30 -16.11
CA SER A 98 15.77 18.39 -17.09
C SER A 98 15.40 19.73 -16.44
N VAL A 99 14.99 19.72 -15.17
CA VAL A 99 14.63 20.90 -14.37
C VAL A 99 15.31 20.84 -13.00
N SER A 100 15.65 22.00 -12.45
CA SER A 100 16.19 22.12 -11.09
C SER A 100 15.06 22.16 -10.06
N GLY A 101 15.32 21.69 -8.85
CA GLY A 101 14.34 21.70 -7.77
C GLY A 101 14.68 20.65 -6.71
N THR A 102 13.68 20.23 -5.95
CA THR A 102 13.85 19.18 -4.93
C THR A 102 12.89 18.03 -5.19
N PRO A 103 13.37 16.77 -5.25
CA PRO A 103 12.50 15.63 -5.45
C PRO A 103 11.42 15.53 -4.37
N ILE A 104 10.17 15.22 -4.76
CA ILE A 104 9.07 15.04 -3.81
C ILE A 104 9.31 13.84 -2.87
N ARG A 105 10.11 12.87 -3.30
CA ARG A 105 10.52 11.66 -2.57
C ARG A 105 11.81 11.11 -3.18
N SER A 106 12.80 10.74 -2.36
CA SER A 106 14.13 10.35 -2.87
C SER A 106 14.19 8.95 -3.50
N ASP A 107 13.27 8.06 -3.14
CA ASP A 107 13.20 6.67 -3.62
C ASP A 107 12.22 6.49 -4.79
N PHE A 108 11.81 7.58 -5.46
CA PHE A 108 10.73 7.54 -6.45
C PHE A 108 10.94 6.53 -7.59
N LEU A 109 12.20 6.34 -8.00
CA LEU A 109 12.56 5.34 -8.98
C LEU A 109 12.29 3.92 -8.48
N HIS A 110 12.58 3.62 -7.22
CA HIS A 110 12.46 2.27 -6.67
C HIS A 110 10.99 1.82 -6.62
N TYR A 111 10.12 2.63 -6.01
CA TYR A 111 8.73 2.21 -5.82
C TYR A 111 7.89 2.32 -7.10
N ARG A 112 8.05 3.36 -7.92
CA ARG A 112 7.24 3.54 -9.15
C ARG A 112 7.62 2.54 -10.24
N LEU A 113 8.88 2.08 -10.27
CA LEU A 113 9.35 1.10 -11.24
C LEU A 113 9.22 -0.35 -10.74
N ASN A 114 8.73 -0.55 -9.52
CA ASN A 114 8.50 -1.88 -8.96
C ASN A 114 7.49 -2.66 -9.82
N GLY A 115 7.80 -3.94 -10.05
CA GLY A 115 7.01 -4.82 -10.90
C GLY A 115 7.15 -4.55 -12.40
N CYS A 116 8.12 -3.79 -12.87
CA CYS A 116 8.38 -3.65 -14.32
C CYS A 116 9.22 -4.83 -14.84
N GLU A 117 8.68 -5.66 -15.75
CA GLU A 117 9.34 -6.89 -16.24
C GLU A 117 10.63 -6.64 -17.04
N LEU A 118 10.78 -5.45 -17.61
CA LEU A 118 11.99 -5.08 -18.35
C LEU A 118 13.17 -4.73 -17.42
N ILE A 119 12.89 -4.47 -16.14
CA ILE A 119 13.85 -3.92 -15.20
C ILE A 119 14.40 -5.04 -14.33
N HIS A 120 15.71 -5.25 -14.42
CA HIS A 120 16.44 -6.16 -13.54
C HIS A 120 16.71 -5.51 -12.18
N SER A 121 17.15 -4.25 -12.17
CA SER A 121 17.39 -3.50 -10.94
C SER A 121 17.32 -1.98 -11.14
N VAL A 122 17.07 -1.27 -10.05
CA VAL A 122 16.99 0.19 -9.98
C VAL A 122 17.74 0.68 -8.76
N HIS A 123 18.56 1.70 -8.94
CA HIS A 123 19.29 2.36 -7.85
C HIS A 123 19.05 3.87 -7.91
N SER A 124 18.52 4.44 -6.83
CA SER A 124 18.43 5.90 -6.67
C SER A 124 19.74 6.44 -6.12
N PHE A 125 20.18 7.59 -6.62
CA PHE A 125 21.33 8.33 -6.10
C PHE A 125 20.91 9.54 -5.27
N LEU A 126 19.61 9.74 -5.08
CA LEU A 126 19.07 10.87 -4.36
C LEU A 126 19.05 10.62 -2.85
N GLN A 127 19.41 11.64 -2.08
CA GLN A 127 19.15 11.68 -0.64
C GLN A 127 17.84 12.44 -0.35
N PRO A 128 17.14 12.12 0.76
CA PRO A 128 15.92 12.83 1.13
C PRO A 128 16.15 14.35 1.23
N LEU A 129 15.30 15.12 0.53
CA LEU A 129 15.33 16.59 0.48
C LEU A 129 16.57 17.20 -0.18
N GLN A 130 17.44 16.40 -0.79
CA GLN A 130 18.59 16.92 -1.52
C GLN A 130 18.13 17.62 -2.81
N PRO A 131 18.47 18.91 -3.01
CA PRO A 131 18.17 19.59 -4.26
C PRO A 131 18.95 19.00 -5.43
N ILE A 132 18.36 19.08 -6.61
CA ILE A 132 18.95 18.67 -7.89
C ILE A 132 19.00 19.86 -8.84
N THR A 133 20.00 19.84 -9.72
CA THR A 133 20.20 20.88 -10.73
C THR A 133 19.98 20.28 -12.12
N SER A 134 19.25 20.98 -12.99
CA SER A 134 19.03 20.56 -14.37
C SER A 134 20.36 20.30 -15.09
N VAL A 135 20.44 19.19 -15.80
CA VAL A 135 21.62 18.82 -16.59
C VAL A 135 21.27 18.98 -18.08
N PRO A 136 22.09 19.71 -18.87
CA PRO A 136 21.88 19.83 -20.31
C PRO A 136 21.92 18.46 -21.01
N VAL A 137 21.06 18.28 -22.01
CA VAL A 137 21.04 17.03 -22.80
C VAL A 137 22.34 16.89 -23.60
N ILE A 138 22.97 15.73 -23.49
CA ILE A 138 24.12 15.37 -24.32
C ILE A 138 23.61 15.04 -25.72
N THR A 139 24.09 15.76 -26.73
CA THR A 139 23.81 15.50 -28.14
C THR A 139 25.15 15.36 -28.88
N PRO A 140 25.18 14.68 -30.03
CA PRO A 140 26.38 14.62 -30.87
C PRO A 140 26.95 16.00 -31.24
N GLN A 141 26.12 17.06 -31.20
CA GLN A 141 26.50 18.44 -31.52
C GLN A 141 27.00 19.21 -30.30
N THR A 142 26.52 18.88 -29.09
CA THR A 142 26.95 19.52 -27.82
C THR A 142 28.13 18.81 -27.17
N SER A 143 28.44 17.58 -27.58
CA SER A 143 29.75 16.98 -27.35
C SER A 143 30.79 17.69 -28.22
N SER A 144 31.54 18.63 -27.62
CA SER A 144 32.85 19.04 -28.13
C SER A 144 33.66 17.78 -28.57
N PRO A 145 34.61 17.87 -29.52
CA PRO A 145 35.41 16.73 -29.99
C PRO A 145 36.25 16.03 -28.90
N THR A 146 36.16 16.48 -27.66
CA THR A 146 36.73 15.83 -26.49
C THR A 146 35.98 14.54 -26.18
N THR A 147 36.59 13.44 -26.62
CA THR A 147 36.41 12.12 -26.07
C THR A 147 36.15 12.15 -24.55
N PRO A 148 35.15 11.43 -24.04
CA PRO A 148 34.94 11.38 -22.60
C PRO A 148 36.18 10.83 -21.88
N THR A 149 36.45 11.36 -20.70
CA THR A 149 37.51 10.93 -19.77
C THR A 149 36.89 10.28 -18.53
N PRO A 150 37.66 9.55 -17.69
CA PRO A 150 37.15 9.02 -16.43
C PRO A 150 36.47 10.09 -15.57
N GLN A 151 37.13 11.23 -15.36
CA GLN A 151 36.58 12.36 -14.61
C GLN A 151 35.25 12.87 -15.17
N THR A 152 35.13 13.00 -16.49
CA THR A 152 33.87 13.47 -17.09
C THR A 152 32.73 12.46 -16.91
N PHE A 153 33.02 11.15 -16.97
CA PHE A 153 32.00 10.13 -16.71
C PHE A 153 31.60 10.08 -15.23
N LEU A 154 32.55 10.21 -14.31
CA LEU A 154 32.27 10.31 -12.86
C LEU A 154 31.41 11.55 -12.55
N SER A 155 31.68 12.68 -13.21
CA SER A 155 30.85 13.88 -13.11
C SER A 155 29.44 13.65 -13.65
N LEU A 156 29.28 12.92 -14.77
CA LEU A 156 27.97 12.50 -15.27
C LEU A 156 27.24 11.61 -14.26
N LEU A 157 27.89 10.57 -13.72
CA LEU A 157 27.29 9.72 -12.70
C LEU A 157 26.83 10.50 -11.47
N SER A 158 27.65 11.45 -11.03
CA SER A 158 27.35 12.31 -9.88
C SER A 158 26.20 13.29 -10.13
N SER A 159 25.95 13.62 -11.40
CA SER A 159 24.85 14.50 -11.84
C SER A 159 23.56 13.74 -12.18
N SER A 160 23.62 12.40 -12.20
CA SER A 160 22.45 11.55 -12.46
C SER A 160 21.64 11.32 -11.18
N MET A 161 20.33 11.17 -11.32
CA MET A 161 19.41 10.90 -10.20
C MET A 161 19.40 9.43 -9.80
N GLY A 162 19.89 8.56 -10.67
CA GLY A 162 19.87 7.12 -10.48
C GLY A 162 20.10 6.39 -11.79
N GLY A 163 20.17 5.07 -11.67
CA GLY A 163 20.35 4.19 -12.81
C GLY A 163 19.45 2.96 -12.78
N ILE A 164 19.13 2.48 -13.98
CA ILE A 164 18.27 1.35 -14.24
C ILE A 164 19.05 0.35 -15.08
N ILE A 165 19.05 -0.92 -14.66
CA ILE A 165 19.53 -2.02 -15.50
C ILE A 165 18.30 -2.72 -16.05
N ALA A 166 18.19 -2.73 -17.37
CA ALA A 166 17.10 -3.37 -18.09
C ALA A 166 17.60 -4.56 -18.89
N GLN A 167 16.79 -5.62 -18.95
CA GLN A 167 17.07 -6.83 -19.70
C GLN A 167 15.85 -7.24 -20.49
N SER A 168 16.07 -7.72 -21.71
CA SER A 168 15.00 -8.35 -22.47
C SER A 168 14.80 -9.80 -22.05
N SER A 169 13.55 -10.26 -22.03
CA SER A 169 13.19 -11.65 -21.77
C SER A 169 13.59 -12.58 -22.92
N SER A 170 13.65 -12.05 -24.16
CA SER A 170 14.09 -12.71 -25.39
C SER A 170 15.21 -11.91 -26.07
N PRO A 171 15.95 -12.49 -27.03
CA PRO A 171 16.87 -11.71 -27.85
C PRO A 171 16.11 -10.57 -28.57
N SER A 172 16.48 -9.33 -28.28
CA SER A 172 15.95 -8.13 -28.92
C SER A 172 17.10 -7.14 -29.09
N ASP A 173 17.08 -6.31 -30.12
CA ASP A 173 18.10 -5.27 -30.21
C ASP A 173 17.98 -4.23 -29.07
N ALA A 174 19.09 -3.52 -28.81
CA ALA A 174 19.14 -2.50 -27.75
C ALA A 174 18.16 -1.33 -28.00
N GLN A 175 17.84 -1.04 -29.25
CA GLN A 175 16.91 0.05 -29.58
C GLN A 175 15.49 -0.29 -29.15
N THR A 176 15.06 -1.52 -29.37
CA THR A 176 13.75 -2.04 -28.99
C THR A 176 13.61 -2.08 -27.47
N LEU A 177 14.61 -2.62 -26.75
CA LEU A 177 14.60 -2.64 -25.29
C LEU A 177 14.55 -1.23 -24.70
N SER A 178 15.36 -0.30 -25.23
CA SER A 178 15.36 1.11 -24.82
C SER A 178 14.02 1.82 -25.09
N ASN A 179 13.40 1.57 -26.24
CA ASN A 179 12.09 2.14 -26.57
C ASN A 179 11.02 1.63 -25.61
N ASN A 180 10.99 0.32 -25.35
CA ASN A 180 10.06 -0.30 -24.41
C ASN A 180 10.27 0.24 -22.98
N LEU A 181 11.52 0.38 -22.55
CA LEU A 181 11.87 0.98 -21.26
C LEU A 181 11.39 2.45 -21.17
N THR A 182 11.52 3.22 -22.25
CA THR A 182 11.03 4.61 -22.31
C THR A 182 9.52 4.69 -22.17
N SER A 183 8.79 3.77 -22.80
CA SER A 183 7.34 3.66 -22.62
C SER A 183 6.98 3.32 -21.17
N GLN A 184 7.71 2.42 -20.51
CA GLN A 184 7.50 2.11 -19.10
C GLN A 184 7.79 3.30 -18.18
N LEU A 185 8.87 4.06 -18.41
CA LEU A 185 9.16 5.27 -17.64
C LEU A 185 8.08 6.34 -17.85
N THR A 186 7.59 6.51 -19.07
CA THR A 186 6.50 7.47 -19.36
C THR A 186 5.22 7.07 -18.63
N TYR A 187 4.88 5.78 -18.64
CA TYR A 187 3.72 5.24 -17.93
C TYR A 187 3.84 5.40 -16.41
N ARG A 188 5.01 5.07 -15.85
CA ARG A 188 5.25 4.93 -14.40
C ARG A 188 5.70 6.21 -13.73
N LEU A 189 6.46 7.08 -14.39
CA LEU A 189 6.94 8.36 -13.84
C LEU A 189 6.04 9.53 -14.26
N SER A 190 4.76 9.25 -14.49
CA SER A 190 3.69 10.17 -14.90
C SER A 190 3.21 11.10 -13.77
N ILE A 191 4.12 11.58 -12.93
CA ILE A 191 3.84 12.48 -11.80
C ILE A 191 4.82 13.66 -11.80
N PRO A 192 4.45 14.82 -11.24
CA PRO A 192 5.40 15.90 -10.99
C PRO A 192 6.27 15.54 -9.76
N TRP A 193 7.40 14.87 -9.98
CA TRP A 193 8.27 14.38 -8.90
C TRP A 193 9.38 15.35 -8.48
N ILE A 194 9.40 16.59 -9.01
CA ILE A 194 10.30 17.67 -8.59
C ILE A 194 9.45 18.88 -8.18
N THR A 195 9.66 19.37 -6.96
CA THR A 195 9.14 20.66 -6.48
C THR A 195 10.02 21.81 -6.97
N PRO A 196 9.46 22.99 -7.29
CA PRO A 196 10.25 24.11 -7.79
C PRO A 196 11.19 24.67 -6.71
N PRO A 197 12.34 25.28 -7.08
CA PRO A 197 13.30 25.84 -6.14
C PRO A 197 12.74 26.96 -5.24
N THR A 198 11.61 27.56 -5.63
CA THR A 198 10.94 28.63 -4.89
C THR A 198 10.16 28.14 -3.66
N SER A 199 9.85 26.84 -3.59
CA SER A 199 9.09 26.22 -2.49
C SER A 199 9.63 24.83 -2.16
N PRO A 200 10.93 24.70 -1.79
CA PRO A 200 11.52 23.39 -1.52
C PRO A 200 10.93 22.79 -0.24
N PRO A 201 10.65 21.48 -0.21
CA PRO A 201 10.27 20.81 1.01
C PRO A 201 11.42 20.85 2.03
N ARG A 202 11.05 20.98 3.30
CA ARG A 202 11.98 20.97 4.42
C ARG A 202 11.86 19.68 5.23
N ARG A 203 12.86 19.45 6.09
CA ARG A 203 12.79 18.39 7.09
C ARG A 203 11.66 18.71 8.08
N ALA A 204 10.82 17.72 8.34
CA ALA A 204 9.73 17.82 9.28
C ALA A 204 9.82 16.71 10.32
N ARG A 205 9.36 16.99 11.54
CA ARG A 205 9.32 16.03 12.64
C ARG A 205 7.89 15.66 12.96
N ILE A 206 7.58 14.36 12.88
CA ILE A 206 6.25 13.84 13.17
C ILE A 206 6.31 12.91 14.37
N PHE A 207 5.44 13.15 15.34
CA PHE A 207 5.14 12.20 16.41
C PHE A 207 4.19 11.13 15.86
N TRP A 208 4.63 9.89 15.84
CA TRP A 208 3.82 8.74 15.45
C TRP A 208 3.35 8.01 16.69
N ILE A 209 2.05 8.15 16.99
CA ILE A 209 1.39 7.46 18.10
C ILE A 209 1.02 6.05 17.64
N GLN A 210 1.47 5.03 18.40
CA GLN A 210 1.38 3.61 18.08
C GLN A 210 2.27 3.19 16.88
N GLY A 211 3.52 2.80 17.16
CA GLY A 211 4.58 2.42 16.22
C GLY A 211 4.41 1.07 15.51
N ARG A 212 3.22 0.45 15.63
CA ARG A 212 2.79 -0.83 15.05
C ARG A 212 3.48 -2.04 15.64
N ALA A 213 2.90 -3.23 15.43
CA ALA A 213 3.37 -4.44 16.10
C ALA A 213 4.79 -4.90 15.72
N ASN A 214 5.22 -4.64 14.47
CA ASN A 214 6.54 -5.05 13.97
C ASN A 214 6.85 -4.38 12.62
N ILE A 215 8.09 -4.56 12.13
CA ILE A 215 8.54 -4.03 10.84
C ILE A 215 7.82 -4.69 9.65
N GLN A 216 7.47 -5.98 9.72
CA GLN A 216 6.82 -6.71 8.62
C GLN A 216 5.45 -6.11 8.26
N ALA A 217 4.75 -5.56 9.25
CA ALA A 217 3.45 -4.91 9.11
C ALA A 217 3.51 -3.38 9.02
N SER A 218 4.70 -2.78 8.87
CA SER A 218 4.88 -1.32 8.91
C SER A 218 6.04 -0.75 8.10
N ARG A 219 6.86 -1.59 7.45
CA ARG A 219 8.08 -1.17 6.72
C ARG A 219 7.80 -0.07 5.71
N GLN A 220 6.71 -0.18 4.96
CA GLN A 220 6.36 0.84 3.96
C GLN A 220 6.16 2.22 4.58
N PHE A 221 5.57 2.31 5.77
CA PHE A 221 5.37 3.57 6.46
C PHE A 221 6.70 4.21 6.85
N TYR A 222 7.56 3.45 7.54
CA TYR A 222 8.88 3.93 7.98
C TYR A 222 9.76 4.33 6.79
N ALA A 223 9.77 3.52 5.73
CA ALA A 223 10.51 3.81 4.50
C ALA A 223 9.98 5.08 3.81
N ALA A 224 8.66 5.24 3.71
CA ALA A 224 8.04 6.43 3.14
C ALA A 224 8.42 7.69 3.94
N ALA A 225 8.35 7.66 5.27
CA ALA A 225 8.76 8.78 6.11
C ALA A 225 10.22 9.18 5.87
N HIS A 226 11.12 8.20 5.86
CA HIS A 226 12.54 8.44 5.58
C HIS A 226 12.75 9.08 4.20
N ALA A 227 12.15 8.52 3.14
CA ALA A 227 12.29 9.01 1.77
C ALA A 227 11.62 10.38 1.54
N LEU A 228 10.62 10.73 2.36
CA LEU A 228 10.00 12.06 2.37
C LEU A 228 10.83 13.10 3.12
N GLY A 229 11.89 12.70 3.84
CA GLY A 229 12.67 13.57 4.71
C GLY A 229 11.98 13.90 6.03
N ILE A 230 11.14 12.99 6.53
CA ILE A 230 10.43 13.13 7.80
C ILE A 230 11.21 12.38 8.89
N SER A 231 11.55 13.09 9.96
CA SER A 231 12.06 12.50 11.20
C SER A 231 10.89 11.99 12.03
N LEU A 232 10.83 10.69 12.30
CA LEU A 232 9.79 10.10 13.13
C LEU A 232 10.21 10.04 14.60
N VAL A 233 9.37 10.55 15.49
CA VAL A 233 9.45 10.24 16.93
C VAL A 233 8.34 9.23 17.22
N VAL A 234 8.73 8.01 17.58
CA VAL A 234 7.77 6.94 17.85
C VAL A 234 7.32 7.05 19.30
N CYS A 235 6.00 7.16 19.53
CA CYS A 235 5.41 7.20 20.85
C CYS A 235 4.57 5.94 21.08
N ASP A 236 5.02 5.08 21.97
CA ASP A 236 4.37 3.79 22.26
C ASP A 236 4.68 3.33 23.70
N GLU A 237 4.07 2.22 24.11
CA GLU A 237 4.29 1.64 25.43
C GLU A 237 5.77 1.25 25.66
N PRO A 238 6.27 1.34 26.91
CA PRO A 238 7.56 0.75 27.27
C PRO A 238 7.64 -0.73 26.86
N GLY A 239 8.78 -1.16 26.35
CA GLY A 239 9.05 -2.51 25.83
C GLY A 239 8.71 -2.70 24.35
N HIS A 240 8.22 -1.66 23.66
CA HIS A 240 7.94 -1.72 22.22
C HIS A 240 9.21 -2.00 21.40
N TRP A 241 9.11 -2.72 20.28
CA TRP A 241 10.27 -3.16 19.47
C TRP A 241 11.12 -2.01 18.90
N MET A 242 10.54 -0.82 18.79
CA MET A 242 11.27 0.39 18.42
C MET A 242 12.00 1.05 19.57
N GLU A 243 11.80 0.69 20.84
CA GLU A 243 12.42 1.40 21.98
C GLU A 243 13.95 1.26 22.02
N SER A 244 14.48 0.07 21.71
CA SER A 244 15.92 -0.18 21.81
C SER A 244 16.73 0.59 20.74
N ASP A 245 17.83 1.21 21.17
CA ASP A 245 18.85 1.81 20.31
C ASP A 245 19.97 0.84 19.90
N ASP A 246 20.00 -0.37 20.47
CA ASP A 246 20.99 -1.39 20.13
C ASP A 246 20.69 -1.99 18.75
N LEU A 247 21.60 -1.79 17.78
CA LEU A 247 21.48 -2.30 16.41
C LEU A 247 21.40 -3.82 16.33
N ALA A 248 21.95 -4.56 17.30
CA ALA A 248 21.84 -6.01 17.36
C ALA A 248 20.42 -6.47 17.74
N VAL A 249 19.70 -5.65 18.52
CA VAL A 249 18.32 -5.91 18.96
C VAL A 249 17.32 -5.32 17.98
N ASN A 250 17.56 -4.09 17.52
CA ASN A 250 16.72 -3.33 16.60
C ASN A 250 17.55 -2.82 15.40
N PRO A 251 17.70 -3.64 14.35
CA PRO A 251 18.37 -3.22 13.10
C PRO A 251 17.70 -2.03 12.39
N TRP A 252 16.47 -1.70 12.80
CA TRP A 252 15.60 -0.71 12.17
C TRP A 252 15.57 0.63 12.91
N VAL A 253 16.40 0.81 13.95
CA VAL A 253 16.48 2.05 14.74
C VAL A 253 16.68 3.31 13.87
N HIS A 254 17.38 3.17 12.74
CA HIS A 254 17.64 4.25 11.78
C HIS A 254 16.37 4.86 11.15
N TYR A 255 15.21 4.22 11.26
CA TYR A 255 13.94 4.76 10.78
C TYR A 255 13.30 5.78 11.72
N ARG A 256 13.74 5.88 12.97
CA ARG A 256 13.26 6.88 13.92
C ARG A 256 14.37 7.82 14.37
N GLU A 257 13.97 9.00 14.77
CA GLU A 257 14.83 9.95 15.47
C GLU A 257 14.91 9.61 16.96
N ALA A 258 13.77 9.33 17.58
CA ALA A 258 13.68 9.04 19.00
C ALA A 258 12.48 8.14 19.32
N PHE A 259 12.54 7.47 20.46
CA PHE A 259 11.40 6.78 21.06
C PHE A 259 10.99 7.51 22.33
N VAL A 260 9.71 7.80 22.49
CA VAL A 260 9.13 8.43 23.67
C VAL A 260 8.15 7.45 24.31
N PRO A 261 8.48 6.85 25.47
CA PRO A 261 7.57 5.97 26.17
C PRO A 261 6.29 6.73 26.54
N LEU A 262 5.14 6.21 26.12
CA LEU A 262 3.84 6.84 26.26
C LEU A 262 2.76 5.77 26.43
N CYS A 263 1.93 5.90 27.45
CA CYS A 263 0.72 5.09 27.53
C CYS A 263 -0.26 5.49 26.42
N ILE A 264 -0.49 4.58 25.48
CA ILE A 264 -1.32 4.77 24.27
C ILE A 264 -2.72 4.17 24.43
N ASP A 265 -3.16 3.88 25.64
CA ASP A 265 -4.55 3.52 25.92
C ASP A 265 -5.49 4.62 25.40
N ALA A 266 -6.52 4.22 24.64
CA ALA A 266 -7.48 5.13 24.01
C ALA A 266 -8.54 5.65 25.01
N ASP A 267 -8.11 5.98 26.23
CA ASP A 267 -8.94 6.58 27.27
C ASP A 267 -9.10 8.11 27.08
N ALA A 268 -9.87 8.74 27.96
CA ALA A 268 -10.11 10.18 27.93
C ALA A 268 -8.84 11.05 28.13
N GLY A 269 -7.78 10.48 28.73
CA GLY A 269 -6.51 11.15 29.03
C GLY A 269 -5.48 11.10 27.91
N LEU A 270 -5.64 10.24 26.89
CA LEU A 270 -4.66 10.07 25.81
C LEU A 270 -4.27 11.40 25.12
N ALA A 271 -5.25 12.25 24.83
CA ALA A 271 -4.99 13.54 24.18
C ALA A 271 -4.05 14.42 25.01
N GLN A 272 -4.26 14.49 26.33
CA GLN A 272 -3.42 15.26 27.24
C GLN A 272 -2.02 14.65 27.34
N ARG A 273 -1.90 13.32 27.43
CA ARG A 273 -0.59 12.64 27.44
C ARG A 273 0.23 12.96 26.19
N ILE A 274 -0.41 13.01 25.01
CA ILE A 274 0.25 13.40 23.75
C ILE A 274 0.69 14.87 23.80
N VAL A 275 -0.18 15.78 24.25
CA VAL A 275 0.13 17.21 24.39
C VAL A 275 1.35 17.42 25.29
N ASP A 276 1.39 16.72 26.43
CA ASP A 276 2.49 16.81 27.39
C ASP A 276 3.80 16.26 26.80
N ALA A 277 3.73 15.11 26.11
CA ALA A 277 4.88 14.53 25.43
C ALA A 277 5.45 15.46 24.34
N VAL A 278 4.59 16.09 23.53
CA VAL A 278 5.04 17.04 22.50
C VAL A 278 5.65 18.29 23.11
N ARG A 279 5.04 18.85 24.17
CA ARG A 279 5.56 20.05 24.86
C ARG A 279 6.87 19.80 25.59
N ALA A 280 7.09 18.58 26.09
CA ALA A 280 8.32 18.19 26.76
C ALA A 280 9.47 17.85 25.78
N TYR A 281 9.17 17.63 24.49
CA TYR A 281 10.18 17.27 23.50
C TYR A 281 11.12 18.45 23.21
N PRO A 282 12.45 18.26 23.17
CA PRO A 282 13.41 19.35 23.11
C PRO A 282 13.49 20.06 21.75
N ALA A 283 12.83 19.52 20.72
CA ALA A 283 12.86 20.05 19.37
C ALA A 283 11.45 20.31 18.85
N ARG A 284 11.33 21.19 17.84
CA ARG A 284 10.04 21.49 17.21
C ARG A 284 9.41 20.21 16.64
N VAL A 285 8.13 20.01 16.94
CA VAL A 285 7.27 19.00 16.34
C VAL A 285 6.39 19.68 15.29
N ASP A 286 6.38 19.13 14.08
CA ASP A 286 5.66 19.67 12.93
C ASP A 286 4.29 19.02 12.72
N GLY A 287 4.10 17.81 13.24
CA GLY A 287 2.84 17.08 13.16
C GLY A 287 2.76 15.96 14.17
N VAL A 288 1.55 15.53 14.48
CA VAL A 288 1.26 14.32 15.27
C VAL A 288 0.27 13.50 14.47
N MET A 289 0.46 12.20 14.43
CA MET A 289 -0.41 11.32 13.66
C MET A 289 -0.53 9.93 14.27
N CYS A 290 -1.59 9.24 13.89
CA CYS A 290 -1.75 7.79 14.06
C CYS A 290 -2.56 7.21 12.90
N ILE A 291 -2.61 5.88 12.85
CA ILE A 291 -3.43 5.10 11.89
C ILE A 291 -4.29 4.06 12.63
N SER A 292 -4.67 4.35 13.86
CA SER A 292 -5.52 3.49 14.70
C SER A 292 -6.86 4.15 14.92
N ASP A 293 -7.95 3.52 14.47
CA ASP A 293 -9.30 4.11 14.50
C ASP A 293 -9.68 4.63 15.89
N VAL A 294 -9.46 3.80 16.92
CA VAL A 294 -9.77 4.14 18.31
C VAL A 294 -8.94 5.29 18.89
N ARG A 295 -7.83 5.68 18.26
CA ARG A 295 -6.94 6.76 18.73
C ARG A 295 -7.05 8.03 17.91
N LEU A 296 -7.62 7.98 16.70
CA LEU A 296 -7.66 9.12 15.77
C LEU A 296 -8.30 10.36 16.39
N GLU A 297 -9.42 10.18 17.09
CA GLU A 297 -10.14 11.27 17.75
C GLU A 297 -9.28 11.97 18.84
N ALA A 298 -8.57 11.18 19.66
CA ALA A 298 -7.70 11.71 20.71
C ALA A 298 -6.45 12.41 20.15
N VAL A 299 -5.87 11.86 19.08
CA VAL A 299 -4.75 12.47 18.36
C VAL A 299 -5.18 13.81 17.74
N ALA A 300 -6.36 13.85 17.11
CA ALA A 300 -6.89 15.09 16.54
C ALA A 300 -7.13 16.15 17.62
N ARG A 301 -7.70 15.79 18.78
CA ARG A 301 -7.81 16.70 19.93
C ARG A 301 -6.45 17.24 20.39
N ALA A 302 -5.44 16.39 20.45
CA ALA A 302 -4.09 16.83 20.82
C ALA A 302 -3.54 17.83 19.80
N CYS A 303 -3.69 17.56 18.49
CA CYS A 303 -3.31 18.49 17.43
C CYS A 303 -4.04 19.84 17.54
N GLU A 304 -5.36 19.85 17.81
CA GLU A 304 -6.15 21.07 18.00
C GLU A 304 -5.59 21.92 19.16
N VAL A 305 -5.22 21.29 20.29
CA VAL A 305 -4.61 21.99 21.45
C VAL A 305 -3.21 22.50 21.13
N LEU A 306 -2.43 21.77 20.32
CA LEU A 306 -1.06 22.12 19.93
C LEU A 306 -1.00 23.11 18.76
N GLY A 307 -2.12 23.40 18.09
CA GLY A 307 -2.15 24.18 16.85
C GLY A 307 -1.48 23.47 15.66
N LEU A 308 -1.45 22.14 15.67
CA LEU A 308 -0.91 21.31 14.58
C LEU A 308 -2.01 20.93 13.58
N ALA A 309 -1.61 20.65 12.34
CA ALA A 309 -2.55 20.30 11.28
C ALA A 309 -3.30 18.99 11.59
N THR A 310 -4.62 19.03 11.50
CA THR A 310 -5.52 17.88 11.63
C THR A 310 -6.89 18.22 11.06
N GLU A 311 -7.65 17.20 10.69
CA GLU A 311 -9.10 17.34 10.55
C GLU A 311 -9.75 17.41 11.95
N ARG A 312 -10.99 17.91 12.01
CA ARG A 312 -11.70 18.13 13.28
C ARG A 312 -11.85 16.82 14.06
N ALA A 313 -11.58 16.83 15.35
CA ALA A 313 -11.74 15.66 16.21
C ALA A 313 -13.17 15.08 16.15
N GLY A 314 -14.19 15.95 16.02
CA GLY A 314 -15.58 15.53 15.85
C GLY A 314 -15.84 14.69 14.60
N ALA A 315 -15.11 14.93 13.49
CA ALA A 315 -15.25 14.13 12.27
C ALA A 315 -14.68 12.72 12.46
N TYR A 316 -13.53 12.60 13.12
CA TYR A 316 -12.94 11.31 13.51
C TYR A 316 -13.85 10.53 14.48
N LYS A 317 -14.52 11.22 15.41
CA LYS A 317 -15.51 10.60 16.30
C LYS A 317 -16.67 9.97 15.53
N VAL A 318 -17.22 10.69 14.55
CA VAL A 318 -18.36 10.20 13.77
C VAL A 318 -17.95 9.00 12.92
N ALA A 319 -16.83 9.09 12.21
CA ALA A 319 -16.32 7.99 11.38
C ALA A 319 -15.95 6.73 12.19
N GLY A 320 -15.29 6.91 13.33
CA GLY A 320 -14.89 5.80 14.20
C GLY A 320 -16.02 5.13 14.97
N ASP A 321 -17.24 5.68 14.94
CA ASP A 321 -18.43 5.11 15.58
C ASP A 321 -19.49 4.76 14.52
N LYS A 322 -19.63 3.46 14.25
CA LYS A 322 -20.58 2.90 13.26
C LYS A 322 -22.02 3.36 13.54
N GLY A 323 -22.40 3.53 14.81
CA GLY A 323 -23.72 4.01 15.19
C GLY A 323 -23.95 5.50 14.85
N LEU A 324 -22.94 6.35 15.07
CA LEU A 324 -22.99 7.76 14.65
C LEU A 324 -22.98 7.89 13.13
N THR A 325 -22.15 7.11 12.45
CA THR A 325 -22.13 7.05 10.98
C THR A 325 -23.49 6.61 10.43
N ARG A 326 -24.11 5.58 11.01
CA ARG A 326 -25.46 5.12 10.61
C ARG A 326 -26.51 6.22 10.79
N ARG A 327 -26.57 6.86 11.96
CA ARG A 327 -27.51 7.97 12.22
C ARG A 327 -27.31 9.13 11.24
N LEU A 328 -26.07 9.44 10.87
CA LEU A 328 -25.74 10.49 9.91
C LEU A 328 -26.25 10.17 8.50
N VAL A 329 -26.07 8.93 8.03
CA VAL A 329 -26.46 8.50 6.69
C VAL A 329 -27.99 8.34 6.57
N ASP A 330 -28.63 7.78 7.60
CA ASP A 330 -30.09 7.60 7.63
C ASP A 330 -30.83 8.95 7.66
N GLY A 331 -30.34 9.91 8.45
CA GLY A 331 -30.92 11.26 8.53
C GLY A 331 -30.90 12.05 7.21
N ASN A 332 -30.14 11.60 6.21
CA ASN A 332 -30.02 12.23 4.89
C ASN A 332 -30.69 11.44 3.76
N GLY A 333 -31.44 10.36 4.07
CA GLY A 333 -32.16 9.56 3.08
C GLY A 333 -31.31 8.61 2.23
N GLU A 334 -29.99 8.50 2.51
CA GLU A 334 -29.12 7.47 1.93
C GLU A 334 -29.23 6.14 2.69
N GLY A 335 -29.59 6.19 3.96
CA GLY A 335 -30.11 5.04 4.69
C GLY A 335 -31.54 4.78 4.27
N GLN A 336 -31.75 4.04 3.19
CA GLN A 336 -33.08 3.76 2.66
C GLN A 336 -33.84 2.70 3.49
N GLY A 337 -33.99 2.88 4.81
CA GLY A 337 -34.83 1.99 5.60
C GLY A 337 -35.13 2.49 7.01
N GLU A 338 -36.37 2.28 7.45
CA GLU A 338 -36.73 2.28 8.87
C GLU A 338 -36.09 1.10 9.62
N GLU A 339 -35.32 0.24 8.95
CA GLU A 339 -34.86 -1.08 9.42
C GLU A 339 -33.62 -1.02 10.31
N SER A 340 -32.80 0.03 10.21
CA SER A 340 -31.63 0.25 11.06
C SER A 340 -32.00 0.91 12.39
N PHE A 341 -31.25 0.58 13.44
CA PHE A 341 -31.33 1.29 14.72
C PHE A 341 -30.04 1.12 15.53
N VAL A 342 -29.86 2.03 16.49
CA VAL A 342 -28.69 2.03 17.39
C VAL A 342 -29.18 1.93 18.83
N LEU A 343 -28.69 0.92 19.54
CA LEU A 343 -28.92 0.71 20.96
C LEU A 343 -27.78 1.32 21.77
N GLU A 344 -28.09 1.90 22.93
CA GLU A 344 -27.05 2.38 23.85
C GLU A 344 -26.40 1.22 24.63
N ASP A 345 -27.17 0.16 24.88
CA ASP A 345 -26.73 -1.11 25.45
C ASP A 345 -27.73 -2.24 25.11
N ALA A 346 -27.42 -3.47 25.55
CA ALA A 346 -28.28 -4.62 25.31
C ALA A 346 -29.69 -4.53 25.93
N ALA A 347 -29.88 -3.75 27.01
CA ALA A 347 -31.16 -3.65 27.69
C ALA A 347 -32.22 -2.88 26.86
N GLY A 348 -31.77 -2.04 25.93
CA GLY A 348 -32.65 -1.29 25.03
C GLY A 348 -33.41 -2.14 24.00
N LEU A 349 -32.97 -3.37 23.72
CA LEU A 349 -33.51 -4.18 22.62
C LEU A 349 -35.01 -4.48 22.74
N GLU A 350 -35.47 -4.89 23.93
CA GLU A 350 -36.87 -5.29 24.13
C GLU A 350 -37.86 -4.13 23.93
N ALA A 351 -37.43 -2.89 24.21
CA ALA A 351 -38.25 -1.71 23.93
C ALA A 351 -38.43 -1.54 22.41
N VAL A 352 -37.35 -1.66 21.64
CA VAL A 352 -37.38 -1.58 20.18
C VAL A 352 -38.22 -2.70 19.58
N LEU A 353 -38.07 -3.96 20.03
CA LEU A 353 -38.86 -5.08 19.51
C LEU A 353 -40.38 -4.86 19.71
N ARG A 354 -40.78 -4.37 20.90
CA ARG A 354 -42.19 -4.01 21.16
C ARG A 354 -42.69 -2.89 20.27
N GLU A 355 -41.87 -1.85 20.06
CA GLU A 355 -42.22 -0.72 19.18
C GLU A 355 -42.38 -1.17 17.72
N ARG A 356 -41.48 -2.05 17.24
CA ARG A 356 -41.50 -2.54 15.87
C ARG A 356 -42.63 -3.54 15.62
N GLY A 357 -43.16 -4.20 16.65
CA GLY A 357 -44.34 -5.07 16.55
C GLY A 357 -44.21 -6.18 15.50
N GLY A 358 -43.04 -6.81 15.39
CA GLY A 358 -42.77 -7.87 14.41
C GLY A 358 -42.51 -7.39 12.97
N ARG A 359 -42.37 -6.07 12.74
CA ARG A 359 -42.10 -5.49 11.41
C ARG A 359 -40.62 -5.53 10.98
N LEU A 360 -39.72 -6.15 11.75
CA LEU A 360 -38.31 -6.23 11.37
C LEU A 360 -38.13 -7.25 10.23
N GLY A 361 -37.51 -6.80 9.14
CA GLY A 361 -37.12 -7.68 8.03
C GLY A 361 -35.81 -8.41 8.35
N TYR A 362 -35.81 -9.73 8.27
CA TYR A 362 -34.62 -10.57 8.43
C TYR A 362 -34.10 -11.05 7.06
N PRO A 363 -32.79 -11.31 6.90
CA PRO A 363 -31.76 -11.26 7.93
C PRO A 363 -31.24 -9.85 8.25
N LEU A 364 -30.79 -9.66 9.50
CA LEU A 364 -30.15 -8.45 10.00
C LEU A 364 -28.66 -8.73 10.29
N ILE A 365 -27.89 -7.66 10.46
CA ILE A 365 -26.52 -7.66 10.94
C ILE A 365 -26.45 -6.88 12.25
N VAL A 366 -25.76 -7.47 13.22
CA VAL A 366 -25.50 -6.86 14.53
C VAL A 366 -24.01 -6.59 14.66
N LYS A 367 -23.63 -5.37 15.05
CA LYS A 367 -22.23 -4.95 15.21
C LYS A 367 -22.06 -4.08 16.47
N PRO A 368 -20.94 -4.18 17.20
CA PRO A 368 -20.54 -3.13 18.14
C PRO A 368 -20.37 -1.78 17.40
N CYS A 369 -20.67 -0.65 18.06
CA CYS A 369 -20.49 0.66 17.43
C CYS A 369 -19.01 1.03 17.20
N THR A 370 -18.10 0.47 18.00
CA THR A 370 -16.64 0.61 17.84
C THR A 370 -16.02 -0.78 17.78
N GLY A 371 -14.97 -0.97 16.99
CA GLY A 371 -14.30 -2.26 16.83
C GLY A 371 -13.63 -2.36 15.45
N TRP A 372 -12.90 -3.45 15.21
CA TRP A 372 -12.14 -3.71 13.98
C TRP A 372 -12.14 -5.21 13.64
N ASN A 373 -11.63 -5.58 12.46
CA ASN A 373 -11.55 -6.96 11.94
C ASN A 373 -12.89 -7.70 11.91
N SER A 374 -14.02 -6.99 11.76
CA SER A 374 -15.36 -7.59 11.82
C SER A 374 -15.63 -8.42 13.08
N ASP A 375 -14.96 -8.10 14.19
CA ASP A 375 -15.14 -8.81 15.45
C ASP A 375 -16.56 -8.56 16.02
N CYS A 376 -17.22 -9.65 16.40
CA CYS A 376 -18.62 -9.66 16.86
C CYS A 376 -19.64 -9.10 15.84
N VAL A 377 -19.30 -9.10 14.56
CA VAL A 377 -20.27 -8.89 13.46
C VAL A 377 -20.99 -10.20 13.18
N VAL A 378 -22.32 -10.21 13.33
CA VAL A 378 -23.12 -11.44 13.21
C VAL A 378 -24.35 -11.19 12.34
N LYS A 379 -24.61 -12.12 11.41
CA LYS A 379 -25.85 -12.20 10.65
C LYS A 379 -26.89 -12.98 11.47
N VAL A 380 -28.03 -12.34 11.73
CA VAL A 380 -29.12 -12.90 12.54
C VAL A 380 -30.37 -13.06 11.68
N ARG A 381 -31.12 -14.14 11.91
CA ARG A 381 -32.23 -14.58 11.05
C ARG A 381 -33.59 -14.49 11.74
N ASP A 382 -33.59 -14.34 13.05
CA ASP A 382 -34.77 -14.22 13.89
C ASP A 382 -34.47 -13.39 15.16
N GLU A 383 -35.49 -13.19 15.99
CA GLU A 383 -35.36 -12.41 17.22
C GLU A 383 -34.46 -13.06 18.28
N ASP A 384 -34.38 -14.39 18.32
CA ASP A 384 -33.58 -15.09 19.33
C ASP A 384 -32.09 -14.97 19.03
N GLU A 385 -31.71 -15.14 17.75
CA GLU A 385 -30.37 -14.84 17.27
C GLU A 385 -30.01 -13.36 17.47
N LEU A 386 -30.96 -12.45 17.24
CA LEU A 386 -30.78 -11.01 17.49
C LEU A 386 -30.48 -10.71 18.97
N ARG A 387 -31.25 -11.28 19.92
CA ARG A 387 -31.02 -11.11 21.36
C ARG A 387 -29.62 -11.58 21.77
N ALA A 388 -29.22 -12.76 21.31
CA ALA A 388 -27.90 -13.32 21.61
C ALA A 388 -26.77 -12.46 21.04
N ALA A 389 -26.89 -12.02 19.77
CA ALA A 389 -25.89 -11.22 19.10
C ALA A 389 -25.75 -9.82 19.74
N VAL A 390 -26.86 -9.17 20.10
CA VAL A 390 -26.84 -7.85 20.77
C VAL A 390 -26.16 -7.93 22.14
N SER A 391 -26.45 -8.97 22.93
CA SER A 391 -25.79 -9.20 24.21
C SER A 391 -24.27 -9.34 24.05
N ARG A 392 -23.83 -10.15 23.08
CA ARG A 392 -22.41 -10.34 22.76
C ARG A 392 -21.73 -9.06 22.29
N ALA A 393 -22.34 -8.34 21.35
CA ALA A 393 -21.79 -7.11 20.79
C ALA A 393 -21.67 -6.00 21.86
N SER A 394 -22.69 -5.86 22.72
CA SER A 394 -22.69 -4.88 23.81
C SER A 394 -21.63 -5.19 24.88
N GLY A 395 -21.37 -6.47 25.16
CA GLY A 395 -20.34 -6.89 26.10
C GLY A 395 -18.90 -6.74 25.58
N ARG A 396 -18.68 -6.68 24.26
CA ARG A 396 -17.35 -6.82 23.63
C ARG A 396 -16.32 -5.80 24.11
N HIS A 397 -16.73 -4.54 24.25
CA HIS A 397 -15.88 -3.42 24.66
C HIS A 397 -16.35 -2.77 25.97
N ALA A 398 -17.16 -3.48 26.77
CA ALA A 398 -17.66 -2.94 28.04
C ALA A 398 -16.56 -2.67 29.08
N ASN A 399 -15.43 -3.35 28.97
CA ASN A 399 -14.29 -3.29 29.90
C ASN A 399 -12.97 -2.81 29.24
N SER A 400 -13.01 -2.27 28.02
CA SER A 400 -11.81 -1.72 27.36
C SER A 400 -11.51 -0.30 27.85
N ALA A 401 -10.29 0.19 27.58
CA ALA A 401 -9.91 1.58 27.85
C ALA A 401 -10.82 2.59 27.11
N ALA A 402 -11.29 2.23 25.91
CA ALA A 402 -12.30 2.95 25.14
C ALA A 402 -13.69 2.33 25.33
N ARG A 403 -14.18 2.29 26.57
CA ARG A 403 -15.43 1.62 26.95
C ARG A 403 -16.59 2.03 26.02
N ASN A 404 -17.22 1.05 25.39
CA ASN A 404 -18.41 1.25 24.55
C ASN A 404 -19.32 0.01 24.60
N THR A 405 -20.60 0.23 24.93
CA THR A 405 -21.64 -0.81 24.99
C THR A 405 -22.67 -0.69 23.86
N ARG A 406 -22.54 0.34 23.03
CA ARG A 406 -23.51 0.68 21.99
C ARG A 406 -23.45 -0.33 20.85
N VAL A 407 -24.61 -0.66 20.29
CA VAL A 407 -24.77 -1.68 19.25
C VAL A 407 -25.54 -1.08 18.08
N VAL A 408 -25.08 -1.33 16.87
CA VAL A 408 -25.82 -1.01 15.64
C VAL A 408 -26.44 -2.28 15.08
N VAL A 409 -27.71 -2.20 14.71
CA VAL A 409 -28.46 -3.25 14.03
C VAL A 409 -28.90 -2.71 12.69
N GLU A 410 -28.63 -3.44 11.62
CA GLU A 410 -28.88 -3.01 10.25
C GLU A 410 -29.29 -4.16 9.32
N PRO A 411 -30.00 -3.92 8.21
CA PRO A 411 -30.33 -4.97 7.25
C PRO A 411 -29.07 -5.61 6.65
N TYR A 412 -29.09 -6.92 6.46
CA TYR A 412 -28.09 -7.60 5.64
C TYR A 412 -28.33 -7.27 4.16
N ILE A 413 -27.30 -6.74 3.49
CA ILE A 413 -27.38 -6.41 2.06
C ILE A 413 -26.83 -7.58 1.26
N ASP A 414 -27.70 -8.23 0.50
CA ASP A 414 -27.34 -9.34 -0.39
C ASP A 414 -26.86 -8.81 -1.76
N GLY A 415 -25.67 -8.23 -1.75
CA GLY A 415 -24.96 -7.74 -2.93
C GLY A 415 -23.45 -7.74 -2.71
N PRO A 416 -22.65 -7.51 -3.76
CA PRO A 416 -21.20 -7.50 -3.68
C PRO A 416 -20.70 -6.49 -2.64
N GLU A 417 -19.74 -6.92 -1.83
CA GLU A 417 -19.00 -6.07 -0.89
C GLU A 417 -17.74 -5.52 -1.54
N VAL A 418 -17.43 -4.26 -1.23
CA VAL A 418 -16.24 -3.59 -1.74
C VAL A 418 -15.55 -2.78 -0.67
N ASP A 419 -14.22 -2.77 -0.79
CA ASP A 419 -13.33 -1.83 -0.15
C ASP A 419 -13.05 -0.68 -1.11
N ALA A 420 -13.55 0.51 -0.79
CA ALA A 420 -13.28 1.73 -1.54
C ALA A 420 -12.35 2.64 -0.75
N ASN A 421 -11.13 2.79 -1.26
CA ASN A 421 -10.08 3.58 -0.66
C ASN A 421 -9.99 4.94 -1.36
N PHE A 422 -9.85 6.03 -0.59
CA PHE A 422 -9.87 7.40 -1.11
C PHE A 422 -8.66 8.20 -0.62
N VAL A 423 -8.10 9.02 -1.51
CA VAL A 423 -7.33 10.21 -1.14
C VAL A 423 -8.18 11.43 -1.44
N VAL A 424 -8.53 12.17 -0.40
CA VAL A 424 -9.27 13.44 -0.50
C VAL A 424 -8.36 14.58 -0.05
N LEU A 425 -8.35 15.69 -0.77
CA LEU A 425 -7.63 16.90 -0.39
C LEU A 425 -8.47 18.13 -0.75
N ASP A 426 -8.71 19.01 0.21
CA ASP A 426 -9.49 20.25 0.01
C ASP A 426 -10.87 20.02 -0.64
N GLY A 427 -11.51 18.88 -0.33
CA GLY A 427 -12.81 18.45 -0.87
C GLY A 427 -12.74 17.76 -2.24
N GLU A 428 -11.55 17.65 -2.84
CA GLU A 428 -11.32 16.97 -4.12
C GLU A 428 -10.87 15.53 -3.90
N VAL A 429 -11.50 14.57 -4.61
CA VAL A 429 -11.02 13.18 -4.66
C VAL A 429 -9.85 13.08 -5.64
N LEU A 430 -8.62 13.07 -5.12
CA LEU A 430 -7.41 12.96 -5.92
C LEU A 430 -7.16 11.53 -6.43
N PHE A 431 -7.54 10.53 -5.64
CA PHE A 431 -7.40 9.12 -5.99
C PHE A 431 -8.50 8.29 -5.34
N CYS A 432 -8.95 7.26 -6.05
CA CYS A 432 -9.84 6.25 -5.50
C CYS A 432 -9.57 4.90 -6.18
N ASP A 433 -9.36 3.86 -5.39
CA ASP A 433 -9.40 2.48 -5.84
C ASP A 433 -10.57 1.75 -5.17
N ILE A 434 -11.26 0.93 -5.94
CA ILE A 434 -12.34 0.07 -5.46
C ILE A 434 -11.88 -1.37 -5.67
N THR A 435 -11.95 -2.15 -4.62
CA THR A 435 -11.47 -3.53 -4.51
C THR A 435 -12.66 -4.42 -4.18
N ASP A 436 -12.73 -5.56 -4.84
CA ASP A 436 -13.74 -6.58 -4.52
C ASP A 436 -13.37 -7.26 -3.19
N ASP A 437 -14.29 -7.31 -2.24
CA ASP A 437 -14.16 -8.16 -1.05
C ASP A 437 -15.03 -9.43 -1.22
N PHE A 438 -14.38 -10.58 -1.26
CA PHE A 438 -15.06 -11.83 -1.62
C PHE A 438 -15.95 -12.34 -0.49
N PRO A 439 -17.06 -13.04 -0.84
CA PRO A 439 -17.96 -13.61 0.14
C PRO A 439 -17.23 -14.42 1.22
N CYS A 440 -17.55 -14.12 2.47
CA CYS A 440 -16.97 -14.73 3.65
C CYS A 440 -17.87 -15.88 4.16
N PRO A 441 -17.43 -16.68 5.16
CA PRO A 441 -18.28 -17.71 5.76
C PRO A 441 -19.64 -17.17 6.24
N GLY A 442 -19.69 -15.94 6.77
CA GLY A 442 -20.92 -15.25 7.19
C GLY A 442 -21.94 -15.02 6.08
N ASP A 443 -21.50 -14.89 4.83
CA ASP A 443 -22.37 -14.77 3.66
C ASP A 443 -22.93 -16.11 3.21
N LEU A 444 -22.13 -17.18 3.36
CA LEU A 444 -22.39 -18.49 2.79
C LEU A 444 -23.31 -19.38 3.63
N VAL A 445 -23.57 -19.05 4.90
CA VAL A 445 -24.49 -19.84 5.75
C VAL A 445 -25.92 -19.75 5.21
N ARG A 446 -26.33 -20.79 4.49
CA ARG A 446 -27.69 -21.01 4.00
C ARG A 446 -28.38 -22.04 4.90
N ALA A 447 -29.28 -21.54 5.76
CA ALA A 447 -30.28 -22.27 6.55
C ALA A 447 -29.82 -23.27 7.65
N GLU A 448 -28.84 -24.16 7.46
CA GLU A 448 -28.70 -25.37 8.33
C GLU A 448 -27.40 -25.47 9.17
N GLY A 449 -26.50 -24.49 9.11
CA GLY A 449 -25.24 -24.47 9.89
C GLY A 449 -25.36 -23.76 11.25
N LYS A 450 -24.57 -24.18 12.24
CA LYS A 450 -24.43 -23.47 13.52
C LYS A 450 -23.91 -22.04 13.26
N THR A 451 -24.73 -21.03 13.54
CA THR A 451 -24.51 -19.61 13.20
C THR A 451 -23.31 -18.95 13.88
N PHE A 452 -22.90 -19.43 15.05
CA PHE A 452 -21.84 -18.79 15.83
C PHE A 452 -20.40 -19.03 15.33
N ALA A 453 -20.19 -19.98 14.42
CA ALA A 453 -18.88 -20.25 13.81
C ALA A 453 -18.63 -19.48 12.51
N ALA A 454 -19.69 -18.98 11.86
CA ALA A 454 -19.57 -18.20 10.64
C ALA A 454 -19.25 -16.73 10.97
N ASN A 455 -18.17 -16.23 10.41
CA ASN A 455 -17.67 -14.89 10.64
C ASN A 455 -17.52 -14.10 9.34
N PHE A 456 -17.29 -12.80 9.48
CA PHE A 456 -17.03 -11.88 8.38
C PHE A 456 -15.53 -11.60 8.22
N MET A 457 -14.69 -12.63 8.38
CA MET A 457 -13.27 -12.52 8.05
C MET A 457 -13.10 -12.52 6.54
N GLU A 458 -12.34 -11.54 6.06
CA GLU A 458 -11.86 -11.46 4.67
C GLU A 458 -11.25 -12.79 4.22
N THR A 459 -11.50 -13.16 2.97
CA THR A 459 -10.98 -14.41 2.41
C THR A 459 -10.06 -14.17 1.22
N LEU A 460 -10.47 -13.27 0.34
CA LEU A 460 -9.77 -12.87 -0.86
C LEU A 460 -10.24 -11.46 -1.23
N MET A 461 -9.31 -10.59 -1.59
CA MET A 461 -9.65 -9.31 -2.21
C MET A 461 -9.04 -9.25 -3.61
N ASP A 462 -9.77 -8.72 -4.60
CA ASP A 462 -9.27 -8.59 -5.98
C ASP A 462 -9.22 -7.12 -6.43
N VAL A 463 -8.06 -6.73 -6.96
CA VAL A 463 -7.76 -5.36 -7.39
C VAL A 463 -7.44 -5.36 -8.90
N PRO A 464 -8.21 -4.65 -9.74
CA PRO A 464 -9.35 -3.79 -9.42
C PRO A 464 -10.65 -4.60 -9.27
N THR A 465 -11.69 -3.94 -8.74
CA THR A 465 -13.06 -4.47 -8.75
C THR A 465 -13.55 -4.88 -10.15
N ALA A 466 -14.35 -5.94 -10.21
CA ALA A 466 -15.09 -6.36 -11.41
C ALA A 466 -16.54 -5.82 -11.46
N LEU A 467 -16.91 -4.88 -10.57
CA LEU A 467 -18.21 -4.22 -10.62
C LEU A 467 -18.45 -3.51 -11.97
N PRO A 468 -19.72 -3.41 -12.43
CA PRO A 468 -20.08 -2.58 -13.58
C PRO A 468 -19.65 -1.12 -13.39
N GLU A 469 -19.22 -0.46 -14.47
CA GLU A 469 -18.64 0.90 -14.40
C GLU A 469 -19.59 1.94 -13.79
N ASP A 470 -20.91 1.81 -14.01
CA ASP A 470 -21.91 2.67 -13.39
C ASP A 470 -22.06 2.40 -11.89
N GLU A 471 -21.96 1.14 -11.44
CA GLU A 471 -21.95 0.80 -10.01
C GLU A 471 -20.68 1.30 -9.32
N GLN A 472 -19.50 1.18 -9.95
CA GLN A 472 -18.27 1.78 -9.44
C GLN A 472 -18.42 3.30 -9.23
N ARG A 473 -19.06 4.00 -10.17
CA ARG A 473 -19.34 5.43 -10.06
C ARG A 473 -20.33 5.75 -8.94
N ILE A 474 -21.40 4.96 -8.80
CA ILE A 474 -22.36 5.08 -7.68
C ILE A 474 -21.63 4.96 -6.34
N MET A 475 -20.78 3.95 -6.18
CA MET A 475 -20.00 3.74 -4.97
C MET A 475 -19.07 4.92 -4.70
N LYS A 476 -18.27 5.34 -5.68
CA LYS A 476 -17.35 6.47 -5.55
C LYS A 476 -18.06 7.75 -5.13
N GLU A 477 -19.16 8.10 -5.80
CA GLU A 477 -19.91 9.34 -5.51
C GLU A 477 -20.61 9.30 -4.16
N SER A 478 -21.26 8.19 -3.79
CA SER A 478 -22.00 8.06 -2.53
C SER A 478 -21.06 8.06 -1.32
N LEU A 479 -19.94 7.35 -1.42
CA LEU A 479 -18.95 7.28 -0.35
C LEU A 479 -18.22 8.61 -0.17
N CYS A 480 -17.88 9.31 -1.27
CA CYS A 480 -17.33 10.66 -1.20
C CYS A 480 -18.28 11.64 -0.48
N LYS A 481 -19.59 11.58 -0.77
CA LYS A 481 -20.59 12.40 -0.06
C LYS A 481 -20.65 12.04 1.43
N SER A 482 -20.57 10.75 1.77
CA SER A 482 -20.57 10.29 3.15
C SER A 482 -19.33 10.78 3.93
N ILE A 483 -18.14 10.71 3.32
CA ILE A 483 -16.89 11.28 3.88
C ILE A 483 -17.07 12.78 4.18
N ALA A 484 -17.58 13.55 3.21
CA ALA A 484 -17.81 14.98 3.39
C ALA A 484 -18.82 15.28 4.51
N ARG A 485 -19.88 14.46 4.64
CA ARG A 485 -20.88 14.63 5.72
C ARG A 485 -20.35 14.33 7.11
N CYS A 486 -19.38 13.44 7.25
CA CYS A 486 -18.65 13.27 8.51
C CYS A 486 -17.89 14.54 8.91
N GLY A 487 -17.67 15.47 7.97
CA GLY A 487 -17.03 16.76 8.19
C GLY A 487 -15.59 16.84 7.72
N PHE A 488 -15.12 15.84 6.96
CA PHE A 488 -13.78 15.82 6.39
C PHE A 488 -13.70 16.60 5.09
N ILE A 489 -12.61 17.35 4.91
CA ILE A 489 -12.24 17.93 3.62
C ILE A 489 -10.95 17.32 3.06
N SER A 490 -10.08 16.76 3.91
CA SER A 490 -8.86 16.09 3.49
C SER A 490 -8.65 14.80 4.29
N GLY A 491 -7.97 13.82 3.70
CA GLY A 491 -7.66 12.58 4.39
C GLY A 491 -7.35 11.41 3.45
N VAL A 492 -6.93 10.31 4.07
CA VAL A 492 -6.98 8.99 3.45
C VAL A 492 -8.11 8.23 4.14
N PHE A 493 -8.99 7.62 3.36
CA PHE A 493 -10.16 6.91 3.88
C PHE A 493 -10.23 5.51 3.31
N HIS A 494 -10.59 4.55 4.14
CA HIS A 494 -10.94 3.20 3.76
C HIS A 494 -12.40 3.00 4.13
N CYS A 495 -13.24 2.82 3.11
CA CYS A 495 -14.69 2.68 3.28
C CYS A 495 -15.11 1.29 2.84
N GLU A 496 -15.86 0.60 3.70
CA GLU A 496 -16.46 -0.69 3.40
C GLU A 496 -17.94 -0.46 3.08
N ALA A 497 -18.42 -1.06 2.00
CA ALA A 497 -19.81 -0.91 1.58
C ALA A 497 -20.27 -2.08 0.71
N ARG A 498 -21.59 -2.28 0.68
CA ARG A 498 -22.22 -3.23 -0.24
C ARG A 498 -23.06 -2.53 -1.29
N VAL A 499 -23.11 -3.12 -2.48
CA VAL A 499 -23.98 -2.63 -3.55
C VAL A 499 -25.37 -3.25 -3.40
N ARG A 500 -26.31 -2.45 -2.89
CA ARG A 500 -27.72 -2.86 -2.79
C ARG A 500 -28.33 -2.93 -4.19
N CYS A 501 -29.06 -4.02 -4.47
CA CYS A 501 -29.70 -4.25 -5.78
C CYS A 501 -28.71 -4.26 -6.96
N SER A 502 -27.47 -4.67 -6.73
CA SER A 502 -26.44 -4.81 -7.76
C SER A 502 -26.86 -5.73 -8.91
N ARG A 503 -26.39 -5.40 -10.10
CA ARG A 503 -26.39 -6.25 -11.30
C ARG A 503 -25.27 -7.27 -11.27
N ALA A 504 -24.24 -7.08 -10.44
CA ALA A 504 -23.19 -8.06 -10.26
C ALA A 504 -23.47 -9.00 -9.08
N LEU A 505 -23.01 -10.25 -9.20
CA LEU A 505 -23.07 -11.22 -8.11
C LEU A 505 -22.03 -12.33 -8.26
N TYR A 506 -21.62 -12.87 -7.12
CA TYR A 506 -20.63 -13.94 -7.07
C TYR A 506 -21.24 -15.28 -7.46
N LYS A 507 -20.64 -15.95 -8.45
CA LYS A 507 -21.01 -17.29 -8.92
C LYS A 507 -19.78 -18.14 -9.23
N PRO A 508 -19.84 -19.46 -9.02
CA PRO A 508 -18.82 -20.36 -9.53
C PRO A 508 -18.73 -20.24 -11.05
N ARG A 509 -17.53 -20.11 -11.58
CA ARG A 509 -17.28 -20.11 -13.01
C ARG A 509 -17.54 -21.49 -13.61
N ASP A 510 -18.11 -21.52 -14.83
CA ASP A 510 -18.51 -22.76 -15.50
C ASP A 510 -17.33 -23.70 -15.80
N ASP A 511 -16.12 -23.18 -15.99
CA ASP A 511 -14.97 -23.97 -16.45
C ASP A 511 -14.16 -24.62 -15.33
N ASN A 512 -14.13 -24.05 -14.12
CA ASN A 512 -13.31 -24.56 -13.02
C ASN A 512 -13.97 -24.47 -11.63
N GLY A 513 -15.19 -23.91 -11.54
CA GLY A 513 -15.93 -23.76 -10.28
C GLY A 513 -15.35 -22.73 -9.30
N ILE A 514 -14.31 -21.98 -9.68
CA ILE A 514 -13.78 -20.89 -8.84
C ILE A 514 -14.80 -19.77 -8.82
N LEU A 515 -15.07 -19.22 -7.63
CA LEU A 515 -15.99 -18.12 -7.43
C LEU A 515 -15.46 -16.86 -8.12
N ASP A 516 -16.29 -16.17 -8.88
CA ASP A 516 -15.97 -14.89 -9.52
C ASP A 516 -17.21 -13.99 -9.55
N LEU A 517 -17.01 -12.69 -9.76
CA LEU A 517 -18.06 -11.69 -9.84
C LEU A 517 -18.55 -11.58 -11.28
N HIS A 518 -19.83 -11.86 -11.50
CA HIS A 518 -20.46 -11.86 -12.82
C HIS A 518 -21.56 -10.80 -12.89
N GLU A 519 -21.63 -10.07 -14.01
CA GLU A 519 -22.77 -9.17 -14.30
C GLU A 519 -23.96 -9.96 -14.85
N GLU A 520 -25.15 -9.66 -14.34
CA GLU A 520 -26.43 -10.19 -14.76
C GLU A 520 -27.42 -9.08 -15.11
N MET A 521 -28.35 -9.37 -16.02
CA MET A 521 -29.46 -8.47 -16.32
C MET A 521 -30.52 -8.52 -15.22
N LYS A 522 -30.30 -7.80 -14.11
CA LYS A 522 -31.33 -7.53 -13.08
C LYS A 522 -32.05 -6.21 -13.35
N LYS A 523 -33.32 -6.13 -12.93
CA LYS A 523 -34.21 -4.96 -13.10
C LYS A 523 -34.17 -3.93 -11.94
N GLY A 524 -33.29 -4.11 -10.96
CA GLY A 524 -33.17 -3.20 -9.81
C GLY A 524 -32.35 -1.95 -10.13
N GLN A 525 -32.51 -0.89 -9.33
CA GLN A 525 -31.66 0.29 -9.37
C GLN A 525 -30.56 0.14 -8.29
N PRO A 526 -29.28 -0.04 -8.68
CA PRO A 526 -28.20 -0.18 -7.72
C PRO A 526 -28.05 1.06 -6.84
N SER A 527 -27.66 0.86 -5.58
CA SER A 527 -27.32 1.93 -4.64
C SER A 527 -26.22 1.50 -3.69
N CYS A 528 -25.47 2.48 -3.18
CA CYS A 528 -24.43 2.24 -2.19
C CYS A 528 -25.07 2.06 -0.80
N TYR A 529 -24.70 0.99 -0.09
CA TYR A 529 -25.00 0.82 1.32
C TYR A 529 -23.69 0.83 2.11
N LEU A 530 -23.39 1.98 2.73
CA LEU A 530 -22.20 2.16 3.56
C LEU A 530 -22.27 1.28 4.81
N HIS A 531 -21.20 0.52 5.10
CA HIS A 531 -21.01 -0.18 6.37
C HIS A 531 -20.15 0.62 7.35
N GLU A 532 -19.00 1.12 6.89
CA GLU A 532 -18.10 1.90 7.74
C GLU A 532 -17.19 2.85 6.95
N ILE A 533 -16.74 3.92 7.62
CA ILE A 533 -15.72 4.85 7.14
C ILE A 533 -14.58 4.84 8.15
N ASN A 534 -13.43 4.31 7.74
CA ASN A 534 -12.20 4.40 8.51
C ASN A 534 -11.37 5.58 7.97
N ALA A 535 -11.19 6.63 8.77
CA ALA A 535 -10.45 7.84 8.37
C ALA A 535 -8.92 7.66 8.47
N ARG A 536 -8.42 6.58 7.86
CA ARG A 536 -7.03 6.16 7.79
C ARG A 536 -6.76 5.38 6.49
N PRO A 537 -5.49 5.12 6.14
CA PRO A 537 -5.14 4.10 5.15
C PRO A 537 -5.79 2.73 5.47
N PRO A 538 -6.07 1.91 4.43
CA PRO A 538 -6.55 0.54 4.62
C PRO A 538 -5.50 -0.35 5.31
N GLY A 539 -5.83 -1.63 5.53
CA GLY A 539 -4.89 -2.61 6.06
C GLY A 539 -3.53 -2.61 5.34
N TYR A 540 -2.47 -3.02 6.02
CA TYR A 540 -1.09 -2.92 5.50
C TYR A 540 -0.92 -3.59 4.14
N VAL A 541 -1.49 -4.79 3.96
CA VAL A 541 -1.43 -5.55 2.71
C VAL A 541 -2.17 -4.81 1.58
N ASN A 542 -3.33 -4.21 1.86
CA ASN A 542 -4.10 -3.40 0.91
C ASN A 542 -3.35 -2.10 0.53
N CYS A 543 -2.64 -1.47 1.47
CA CYS A 543 -1.75 -0.34 1.17
C CYS A 543 -0.61 -0.75 0.22
N VAL A 544 0.00 -1.92 0.45
CA VAL A 544 1.04 -2.47 -0.43
C VAL A 544 0.46 -2.81 -1.80
N ALA A 545 -0.75 -3.37 -1.86
CA ALA A 545 -1.44 -3.67 -3.11
C ALA A 545 -1.68 -2.41 -3.94
N ALA A 546 -2.19 -1.33 -3.35
CA ALA A 546 -2.41 -0.06 -4.04
C ALA A 546 -1.09 0.55 -4.56
N LEU A 547 -0.02 0.50 -3.76
CA LEU A 547 1.30 0.95 -4.17
C LEU A 547 1.84 0.16 -5.36
N LEU A 548 1.68 -1.16 -5.33
CA LEU A 548 2.10 -2.07 -6.38
C LEU A 548 1.26 -1.91 -7.65
N ALA A 549 -0.06 -1.85 -7.54
CA ALA A 549 -0.98 -1.82 -8.67
C ALA A 549 -0.99 -0.44 -9.37
N TYR A 550 -1.03 0.64 -8.59
CA TYR A 550 -1.27 2.00 -9.09
C TYR A 550 -0.08 2.95 -8.87
N GLY A 551 0.90 2.61 -8.05
CA GLY A 551 1.99 3.52 -7.70
C GLY A 551 1.58 4.62 -6.73
N VAL A 552 0.50 4.43 -5.96
CA VAL A 552 0.00 5.39 -4.96
C VAL A 552 0.33 4.89 -3.56
N ASP A 553 1.04 5.70 -2.78
CA ASP A 553 1.47 5.36 -1.42
C ASP A 553 0.61 6.07 -0.38
N TYR A 554 -0.38 5.36 0.15
CA TYR A 554 -1.27 5.89 1.18
C TYR A 554 -0.56 6.33 2.46
N TYR A 555 0.56 5.69 2.83
CA TYR A 555 1.31 6.07 4.02
C TYR A 555 2.09 7.36 3.81
N ALA A 556 2.72 7.52 2.63
CA ALA A 556 3.37 8.77 2.28
C ALA A 556 2.39 9.96 2.31
N ILE A 557 1.19 9.76 1.77
CA ILE A 557 0.13 10.78 1.77
C ILE A 557 -0.36 11.07 3.19
N ARG A 558 -0.60 10.03 4.00
CA ARG A 558 -1.01 10.18 5.40
C ARG A 558 0.01 10.94 6.25
N LEU A 559 1.30 10.72 6.01
CA LEU A 559 2.39 11.48 6.65
C LEU A 559 2.37 12.95 6.26
N LEU A 560 2.18 13.26 4.97
CA LEU A 560 2.14 14.64 4.48
C LEU A 560 0.90 15.40 4.95
N LEU A 561 -0.24 14.72 5.13
CA LEU A 561 -1.46 15.33 5.68
C LEU A 561 -1.23 15.91 7.09
N ALA A 562 -0.36 15.28 7.90
CA ALA A 562 0.00 15.78 9.22
C ALA A 562 0.84 17.08 9.18
N LEU A 563 1.30 17.50 8.01
CA LEU A 563 2.06 18.75 7.80
C LEU A 563 1.19 19.91 7.28
N GLY A 564 -0.11 19.68 7.03
CA GLY A 564 -1.04 20.72 6.57
C GLY A 564 -0.67 21.31 5.21
N GLU A 565 -0.71 22.65 5.10
CA GLU A 565 -0.45 23.37 3.84
C GLU A 565 0.90 23.01 3.19
N GLU A 566 1.95 22.79 3.99
CA GLU A 566 3.29 22.43 3.50
C GLU A 566 3.30 21.06 2.78
N GLY A 567 2.33 20.19 3.07
CA GLY A 567 2.23 18.86 2.47
C GLY A 567 1.48 18.82 1.14
N LYS A 568 0.63 19.82 0.85
CA LYS A 568 -0.41 19.73 -0.20
C LYS A 568 0.12 19.50 -1.61
N GLU A 569 1.17 20.22 -1.99
CA GLU A 569 1.79 20.07 -3.32
C GLU A 569 2.27 18.63 -3.54
N ARG A 570 2.96 18.06 -2.54
CA ARG A 570 3.47 16.68 -2.58
C ARG A 570 2.34 15.66 -2.52
N ILE A 571 1.26 15.92 -1.79
CA ILE A 571 0.07 15.05 -1.78
C ILE A 571 -0.54 14.96 -3.18
N ARG A 572 -0.76 16.11 -3.85
CA ARG A 572 -1.29 16.12 -5.23
C ARG A 572 -0.41 15.36 -6.21
N ALA A 573 0.91 15.43 -6.04
CA ALA A 573 1.83 14.66 -6.86
C ALA A 573 1.79 13.15 -6.56
N LEU A 574 1.81 12.76 -5.29
CA LEU A 574 1.90 11.35 -4.86
C LEU A 574 0.56 10.60 -4.94
N ALA A 575 -0.56 11.31 -5.02
CA ALA A 575 -1.87 10.72 -5.26
C ALA A 575 -2.10 10.34 -6.73
N GLN A 576 -1.24 10.78 -7.67
CA GLN A 576 -1.39 10.44 -9.08
C GLN A 576 -1.01 8.98 -9.34
N PRO A 577 -1.94 8.14 -9.84
CA PRO A 577 -1.63 6.76 -10.19
C PRO A 577 -0.72 6.70 -11.43
N PHE A 578 -0.39 5.49 -11.89
CA PHE A 578 0.21 5.32 -13.21
C PHE A 578 -0.68 5.91 -14.32
N SER A 579 -0.06 6.26 -15.45
CA SER A 579 -0.73 6.97 -16.53
C SER A 579 -1.96 6.21 -17.03
N GLY A 580 -3.11 6.87 -17.04
CA GLY A 580 -4.39 6.26 -17.42
C GLY A 580 -5.18 5.64 -16.26
N GLY A 581 -4.64 5.67 -15.03
CA GLY A 581 -5.37 5.29 -13.81
C GLY A 581 -5.69 3.80 -13.68
N LYS A 582 -5.24 2.96 -14.61
CA LYS A 582 -5.43 1.51 -14.60
C LYS A 582 -4.30 0.83 -13.83
N PRO A 583 -4.56 -0.27 -13.12
CA PRO A 583 -3.52 -1.00 -12.42
C PRO A 583 -2.60 -1.72 -13.43
N GLN A 584 -1.32 -1.87 -13.10
CA GLN A 584 -0.33 -2.53 -13.99
C GLN A 584 -0.49 -4.06 -14.10
N TYR A 585 -1.28 -4.67 -13.22
CA TYR A 585 -1.67 -6.08 -13.21
C TYR A 585 -2.94 -6.24 -12.35
N THR A 586 -3.62 -7.37 -12.48
CA THR A 586 -4.67 -7.78 -11.53
C THR A 586 -4.03 -8.42 -10.31
N LEU A 587 -4.39 -7.97 -9.12
CA LEU A 587 -3.89 -8.52 -7.85
C LEU A 587 -4.97 -9.30 -7.12
N GLY A 588 -4.60 -10.47 -6.60
CA GLY A 588 -5.39 -11.25 -5.66
C GLY A 588 -4.70 -11.26 -4.31
N ILE A 589 -5.32 -10.63 -3.31
CA ILE A 589 -4.83 -10.61 -1.93
C ILE A 589 -5.47 -11.79 -1.22
N ALA A 590 -4.74 -12.91 -1.13
CA ALA A 590 -5.26 -14.12 -0.54
C ALA A 590 -4.94 -14.19 0.96
N VAL A 591 -5.99 -14.33 1.77
CA VAL A 591 -5.86 -14.62 3.20
C VAL A 591 -5.54 -16.10 3.38
N LEU A 592 -4.49 -16.40 4.15
CA LEU A 592 -4.07 -17.77 4.46
C LEU A 592 -4.59 -18.17 5.85
N PRO A 593 -5.68 -18.96 5.91
CA PRO A 593 -6.32 -19.31 7.18
C PRO A 593 -5.49 -20.35 7.95
N PRO A 594 -5.70 -20.47 9.27
CA PRO A 594 -5.18 -21.60 10.03
C PRO A 594 -5.87 -22.91 9.62
N SER A 595 -5.08 -23.96 9.42
CA SER A 595 -5.57 -25.32 9.08
C SER A 595 -5.42 -26.32 10.24
N LYS A 596 -4.58 -26.00 11.22
CA LYS A 596 -4.24 -26.81 12.40
C LYS A 596 -4.18 -25.91 13.66
N GLU A 597 -4.57 -26.45 14.80
CA GLU A 597 -4.42 -25.78 16.11
C GLU A 597 -3.09 -26.21 16.77
N GLY A 598 -2.36 -25.26 17.36
CA GLY A 598 -1.17 -25.59 18.14
C GLY A 598 -0.24 -24.40 18.38
N ILE A 599 1.04 -24.69 18.61
CA ILE A 599 2.10 -23.67 18.69
C ILE A 599 2.87 -23.68 17.38
N MET A 600 2.98 -22.52 16.73
CA MET A 600 3.66 -22.39 15.44
C MET A 600 5.11 -22.88 15.52
N GLY A 601 5.47 -23.84 14.68
CA GLY A 601 6.83 -24.40 14.54
C GLY A 601 7.64 -23.75 13.43
N SER A 602 6.98 -23.36 12.33
CA SER A 602 7.60 -22.61 11.22
C SER A 602 8.11 -21.24 11.69
N ARG A 603 9.28 -20.84 11.20
CA ARG A 603 9.86 -19.52 11.50
C ARG A 603 9.18 -18.42 10.71
N ASP A 604 8.96 -18.69 9.42
CA ASP A 604 8.24 -17.82 8.50
C ASP A 604 7.39 -18.74 7.61
N ALA A 605 6.18 -19.07 8.08
CA ALA A 605 5.32 -20.08 7.46
C ALA A 605 5.04 -19.77 5.98
N VAL A 606 4.79 -18.51 5.64
CA VAL A 606 4.48 -18.10 4.27
C VAL A 606 5.73 -18.18 3.39
N LYS A 607 6.88 -17.76 3.89
CA LYS A 607 8.13 -17.89 3.13
C LYS A 607 8.51 -19.35 2.89
N GLU A 608 8.45 -20.19 3.92
CA GLU A 608 8.73 -21.63 3.81
C GLU A 608 7.80 -22.29 2.77
N PHE A 609 6.52 -21.92 2.76
CA PHE A 609 5.56 -22.35 1.75
C PHE A 609 5.96 -21.91 0.32
N LEU A 610 6.32 -20.64 0.13
CA LEU A 610 6.72 -20.12 -1.18
C LEU A 610 8.02 -20.76 -1.69
N ASP A 611 9.00 -20.96 -0.82
CA ASP A 611 10.26 -21.65 -1.15
C ASP A 611 9.99 -23.10 -1.64
N ALA A 612 8.98 -23.76 -1.06
CA ALA A 612 8.55 -25.10 -1.47
C ALA A 612 7.69 -25.12 -2.76
N ASN A 613 7.16 -23.97 -3.20
CA ASN A 613 6.25 -23.84 -4.36
C ASN A 613 6.77 -22.77 -5.34
N PRO A 614 7.92 -22.98 -6.01
CA PRO A 614 8.54 -21.98 -6.87
C PRO A 614 7.69 -21.62 -8.11
N ASP A 615 6.82 -22.52 -8.55
CA ASP A 615 5.85 -22.27 -9.62
C ASP A 615 4.82 -21.20 -9.24
N LEU A 616 4.44 -21.13 -7.97
CA LEU A 616 3.55 -20.10 -7.42
C LEU A 616 4.34 -18.86 -6.99
N ALA A 617 5.50 -19.03 -6.37
CA ALA A 617 6.31 -17.94 -5.83
C ALA A 617 6.65 -16.87 -6.88
N LYS A 618 6.87 -17.27 -8.14
CA LYS A 618 7.13 -16.34 -9.26
C LYS A 618 5.96 -15.38 -9.56
N HIS A 619 4.75 -15.70 -9.11
CA HIS A 619 3.56 -14.86 -9.25
C HIS A 619 3.24 -14.04 -7.99
N VAL A 620 3.93 -14.30 -6.87
CA VAL A 620 3.72 -13.60 -5.61
C VAL A 620 4.60 -12.36 -5.57
N VAL A 621 3.97 -11.18 -5.55
CA VAL A 621 4.67 -9.89 -5.52
C VAL A 621 4.87 -9.35 -4.11
N PHE A 622 4.15 -9.89 -3.13
CA PHE A 622 4.29 -9.56 -1.72
C PHE A 622 3.73 -10.69 -0.85
N TYR A 623 4.29 -10.88 0.34
CA TYR A 623 3.75 -11.77 1.36
C TYR A 623 3.94 -11.19 2.76
N GLN A 624 3.11 -11.64 3.70
CA GLN A 624 3.24 -11.31 5.11
C GLN A 624 2.90 -12.53 5.97
N THR A 625 3.77 -12.84 6.92
CA THR A 625 3.49 -13.82 7.98
C THR A 625 2.97 -13.10 9.22
N VAL A 626 1.80 -13.51 9.71
CA VAL A 626 1.13 -12.94 10.88
C VAL A 626 1.44 -13.74 12.13
N LYS A 627 1.45 -15.08 12.03
CA LYS A 627 1.76 -15.98 13.15
C LYS A 627 3.20 -16.47 13.06
N GLN A 628 4.03 -16.08 14.01
CA GLN A 628 5.45 -16.44 14.09
C GLN A 628 5.67 -17.65 15.00
N ARG A 629 6.86 -18.26 14.89
CA ARG A 629 7.27 -19.40 15.72
C ARG A 629 7.05 -19.12 17.22
N GLY A 630 6.44 -20.07 17.92
CA GLY A 630 6.15 -19.98 19.35
C GLY A 630 4.79 -19.33 19.67
N GLU A 631 4.12 -18.73 18.70
CA GLU A 631 2.78 -18.17 18.90
C GLU A 631 1.69 -19.25 18.78
N ARG A 632 0.59 -19.03 19.51
CA ARG A 632 -0.61 -19.88 19.42
C ARG A 632 -1.32 -19.65 18.08
N VAL A 633 -1.58 -20.75 17.39
CA VAL A 633 -2.46 -20.83 16.23
C VAL A 633 -3.78 -21.42 16.69
N GLN A 634 -4.87 -20.67 16.54
CA GLN A 634 -6.18 -21.00 17.10
C GLN A 634 -6.91 -22.15 16.37
N GLY A 635 -6.41 -22.60 15.22
CA GLY A 635 -7.06 -23.63 14.40
C GLY A 635 -8.28 -23.13 13.60
N PRO A 636 -8.81 -23.98 12.69
CA PRO A 636 -9.85 -23.59 11.74
C PRO A 636 -11.24 -23.36 12.36
N ASP A 637 -11.54 -23.99 13.50
CA ASP A 637 -12.86 -23.91 14.16
C ASP A 637 -12.96 -22.76 15.17
N SER A 638 -11.92 -21.92 15.29
CA SER A 638 -11.88 -20.83 16.26
C SER A 638 -12.84 -19.71 15.90
N SER A 639 -13.47 -19.14 16.94
CA SER A 639 -14.22 -17.89 16.81
C SER A 639 -13.33 -16.64 16.77
N GLU A 640 -12.03 -16.78 17.06
CA GLU A 640 -11.08 -15.67 16.95
C GLU A 640 -10.67 -15.45 15.48
N LEU A 641 -10.67 -14.18 15.07
CA LEU A 641 -10.43 -13.81 13.68
C LEU A 641 -8.93 -13.60 13.41
N TRP A 642 -8.17 -14.71 13.37
CA TRP A 642 -6.75 -14.69 13.02
C TRP A 642 -6.43 -15.51 11.77
N CYS A 643 -5.67 -14.93 10.85
CA CYS A 643 -5.01 -15.66 9.77
C CYS A 643 -3.58 -16.04 10.16
N VAL A 644 -2.97 -16.96 9.40
CA VAL A 644 -1.54 -17.30 9.52
C VAL A 644 -0.69 -16.31 8.73
N GLY A 645 -1.22 -15.80 7.61
CA GLY A 645 -0.55 -14.82 6.77
C GLY A 645 -1.36 -14.40 5.56
N TYR A 646 -0.70 -13.67 4.68
CA TYR A 646 -1.24 -13.15 3.42
C TYR A 646 -0.24 -13.35 2.29
N VAL A 647 -0.75 -13.55 1.08
CA VAL A 647 0.03 -13.41 -0.16
C VAL A 647 -0.71 -12.52 -1.14
N ILE A 648 0.03 -11.68 -1.87
CA ILE A 648 -0.48 -10.94 -3.02
C ILE A 648 0.05 -11.63 -4.28
N VAL A 649 -0.85 -12.29 -5.01
CA VAL A 649 -0.56 -12.82 -6.35
C VAL A 649 -0.82 -11.75 -7.40
N ALA A 650 0.00 -11.69 -8.44
CA ALA A 650 -0.17 -10.79 -9.57
C ALA A 650 -0.34 -11.58 -10.88
N SER A 651 -1.39 -11.25 -11.62
CA SER A 651 -1.60 -11.73 -12.99
C SER A 651 -1.54 -10.57 -13.98
N ARG A 652 -0.81 -10.78 -15.07
CA ARG A 652 -0.79 -9.87 -16.24
C ARG A 652 -1.74 -10.31 -17.35
N THR A 653 -2.25 -11.54 -17.26
CA THR A 653 -3.22 -12.09 -18.23
C THR A 653 -4.63 -11.60 -17.92
N GLY A 654 -4.93 -11.40 -16.63
CA GLY A 654 -6.17 -10.82 -16.14
C GLY A 654 -6.74 -11.60 -14.97
N ARG A 655 -7.95 -11.19 -14.55
CA ARG A 655 -8.63 -11.70 -13.36
C ARG A 655 -8.76 -13.22 -13.29
N LYS A 656 -9.11 -13.88 -14.40
CA LYS A 656 -9.23 -15.34 -14.47
C LYS A 656 -8.01 -16.07 -13.90
N GLU A 657 -6.82 -15.74 -14.42
CA GLU A 657 -5.56 -16.36 -13.95
C GLU A 657 -5.24 -15.92 -12.51
N CYS A 658 -5.54 -14.67 -12.16
CA CYS A 658 -5.32 -14.17 -10.80
C CYS A 658 -6.08 -14.99 -9.74
N LEU A 659 -7.38 -15.24 -9.96
CA LEU A 659 -8.21 -16.03 -9.07
C LEU A 659 -7.76 -17.50 -9.01
N GLU A 660 -7.31 -18.05 -10.12
CA GLU A 660 -6.73 -19.41 -10.18
C GLU A 660 -5.45 -19.50 -9.34
N LEU A 661 -4.55 -18.52 -9.44
CA LEU A 661 -3.32 -18.42 -8.64
C LEU A 661 -3.64 -18.26 -7.14
N ALA A 662 -4.58 -17.38 -6.79
CA ALA A 662 -5.00 -17.14 -5.40
C ALA A 662 -5.59 -18.41 -4.78
N GLN A 663 -6.46 -19.11 -5.52
CA GLN A 663 -7.05 -20.37 -5.07
C GLN A 663 -5.99 -21.46 -4.90
N MET A 664 -5.01 -21.56 -5.82
CA MET A 664 -3.89 -22.48 -5.68
C MET A 664 -3.05 -22.17 -4.44
N ALA A 665 -2.77 -20.89 -4.18
CA ALA A 665 -2.03 -20.48 -2.98
C ALA A 665 -2.73 -20.93 -1.70
N ARG A 666 -4.03 -20.63 -1.57
CA ARG A 666 -4.83 -21.02 -0.39
C ARG A 666 -4.92 -22.54 -0.22
N LYS A 667 -5.08 -23.29 -1.31
CA LYS A 667 -5.21 -24.75 -1.27
C LYS A 667 -3.90 -25.47 -0.91
N ARG A 668 -2.76 -24.96 -1.37
CA ARG A 668 -1.44 -25.58 -1.15
C ARG A 668 -0.75 -25.10 0.12
N PHE A 669 -1.24 -24.01 0.74
CA PHE A 669 -0.63 -23.45 1.93
C PHE A 669 -0.64 -24.45 3.09
N ASP A 670 0.51 -24.64 3.70
CA ASP A 670 0.70 -25.47 4.88
C ASP A 670 1.80 -24.86 5.77
N TYR A 671 1.80 -25.25 7.04
CA TYR A 671 2.77 -24.82 8.03
C TYR A 671 3.02 -25.91 9.06
N LYS A 672 4.14 -25.80 9.76
CA LYS A 672 4.54 -26.76 10.80
C LYS A 672 4.15 -26.26 12.17
N LEU A 673 3.68 -27.16 13.02
CA LEU A 673 3.55 -26.92 14.45
C LEU A 673 4.81 -27.40 15.18
N MET A 674 5.05 -26.95 16.42
CA MET A 674 6.27 -27.29 17.17
C MET A 674 6.44 -28.79 17.46
N ASP A 675 5.35 -29.54 17.50
CA ASP A 675 5.33 -31.01 17.64
C ASP A 675 5.63 -31.74 16.32
N GLU A 676 5.61 -31.04 15.19
CA GLU A 676 5.98 -31.52 13.85
C GLU A 676 7.39 -31.07 13.40
N ALA A 677 8.02 -30.12 14.12
CA ALA A 677 9.15 -29.31 13.65
C ALA A 677 10.54 -29.76 14.12
#